data_AF-A0A0F9XZF4-F1
#
_entry.id   AF-A0A0F9XZF4-F1
#
_cell.length_a   1.000
_cell.length_b   1.000
_cell.length_c   1.000
_cell.angle_alpha   90.00
_cell.angle_beta   90.00
_cell.angle_gamma   90.00
#
_symmetry.space_group_name_H-M   'P 1'
#
loop_
_entity.id
_entity.type
_entity.pdbx_description
1 polymer ?
#
loop_
_entity_poly.entity_id
_entity_poly.type
_entity_poly.pdbx_seq_one_letter_code
_entity_poly.pdbx_strand_id
1 'polypeptide(L)'
;MKPQIKFLNLWLIYLFIFFTNFKITLFSGTLKFHGPSSSIVLESSRSKLAIVPDTVAGWPGRSIYTNDGKVTNIKTASNFNGDTLLSNNGTTELITANSNSIVTQDKQIKYNSNSIIQHDKEISWNSSFIISQAANFISINNGKLAVFGAINGATSVPTTAFINSPINLRDSTLTLSGDLHLSSDSVITSSGKLNLNGFSIILNNDLTIPDNIDIVVTSSGTINGNGHNLTLGKYSQILLDGDVSLTYKNLILKNKLNTTNKPPILCSGWSSQAIFDNVSFSLNNDFVFRNGQFFINNSVNYTGTSKFIYNSVRPSFINSKSCFNFRPDTYFSFAPSTTYNNLIIFKDNTSKINFNNSTLLTTHTGLRLTTGSLYFDNKVTLSTYGENYLTDFNATYTNINYGTTVYSVNWRNDGKYLATGGNAPTNNNELQVYSFDGSNLSLVASQNFGDYIYSVDWSPNGKYLAVGGKTPTSGDEIQIYSFGENSLKLITSQNYGTSVNTLNWSPNGKYLAIGGSSPVSGDEIQIYYFNGSSLSLVDSQDYGSSVWTISWSHDGKYFAAGGGTPTSGNELQVFSFDSSAISLIDSKDYGTFIYAINWSPDNLHIAIGGLGPTSGDELQVYSFNGSSLHLVDSENYGTVISTVNWSPNGEYISAAGTSPASNNEIQIYSFDGSALTLIAAQNYGSSVQSINWCPNGQYLAVGGNTPDAGHQSVDVYNFDYAKNILPQAISNSIVLGNSTLGQNYDLSTNILSGARVYLDGSLLADNSSSSLNNLNFMNRSASINLQNTRSKLKITNNEGINGWNQESILRAENPGNSWVTGNTTYGFEGSEILPSGNIVYNNSNAIIQNTNNIKYNSQTIITHDKRIRYNSQAIITHNKKITNNSNAIVSHDTRITNNTTNIHNNSQAIIQQDKRISWNSNAIVNNDVSALQEQITNNSQAIVKNNNQH
;
A
#
# COMPACT_ATOMS: atom_id res chain seq x y z
N MET A 1 8.24 -45.62 29.36
CA MET A 1 9.55 -45.53 30.04
C MET A 1 10.57 -44.97 29.05
N LYS A 2 11.33 -43.95 29.44
CA LYS A 2 12.49 -43.41 28.70
C LYS A 2 13.62 -44.46 28.64
N PRO A 3 14.55 -44.34 27.68
CA PRO A 3 15.74 -43.53 27.96
C PRO A 3 15.96 -42.42 26.92
N GLN A 4 16.47 -41.30 27.42
CA GLN A 4 16.95 -40.17 26.63
C GLN A 4 18.21 -40.55 25.84
N ILE A 5 18.23 -40.25 24.54
CA ILE A 5 19.46 -40.00 23.79
C ILE A 5 19.35 -38.58 23.23
N LYS A 6 20.33 -37.75 23.57
CA LYS A 6 20.45 -36.33 23.24
C LYS A 6 20.52 -36.13 21.73
N PHE A 7 19.78 -35.13 21.24
CA PHE A 7 19.85 -34.60 19.88
C PHE A 7 21.31 -34.28 19.52
N LEU A 8 21.85 -35.04 18.56
CA LEU A 8 23.07 -34.67 17.83
C LEU A 8 22.66 -33.65 16.76
N ASN A 9 23.38 -32.53 16.70
CA ASN A 9 23.12 -31.35 15.87
C ASN A 9 22.68 -31.66 14.42
N LEU A 10 21.43 -31.32 14.09
CA LEU A 10 20.88 -31.29 12.71
C LEU A 10 21.61 -30.31 11.77
N TRP A 11 22.49 -29.47 12.30
CA TRP A 11 23.22 -28.44 11.57
C TRP A 11 24.22 -28.99 10.52
N LEU A 12 24.79 -30.18 10.74
CA LEU A 12 25.76 -30.76 9.80
C LEU A 12 25.13 -31.49 8.61
N ILE A 13 23.87 -31.92 8.72
CA ILE A 13 23.17 -32.63 7.63
C ILE A 13 22.66 -31.64 6.57
N TYR A 14 22.28 -30.43 6.97
CA TYR A 14 21.78 -29.41 6.03
C TYR A 14 22.90 -28.79 5.15
N LEU A 15 24.14 -28.75 5.62
CA LEU A 15 25.27 -28.21 4.83
C LEU A 15 25.66 -29.13 3.66
N PHE A 16 25.29 -30.42 3.69
CA PHE A 16 25.71 -31.42 2.70
C PHE A 16 24.69 -31.73 1.59
N ILE A 17 23.49 -31.16 1.63
CA ILE A 17 22.46 -31.37 0.58
C ILE A 17 22.75 -30.50 -0.68
N PHE A 18 23.71 -29.58 -0.64
CA PHE A 18 24.03 -28.69 -1.77
C PHE A 18 25.07 -29.21 -2.78
N PHE A 19 25.64 -30.41 -2.61
CA PHE A 19 26.54 -31.00 -3.60
C PHE A 19 26.00 -32.36 -4.08
N THR A 20 25.49 -32.39 -5.31
CA THR A 20 25.02 -33.62 -5.96
C THR A 20 26.19 -34.55 -6.33
N ASN A 21 25.95 -35.87 -6.20
CA ASN A 21 26.80 -37.04 -6.54
C ASN A 21 27.73 -37.62 -5.46
N PHE A 22 27.17 -38.00 -4.31
CA PHE A 22 27.83 -38.96 -3.39
C PHE A 22 27.01 -40.26 -3.28
N LYS A 23 27.70 -41.41 -3.30
CA LYS A 23 27.10 -42.72 -2.96
C LYS A 23 27.29 -42.96 -1.46
N ILE A 24 26.21 -43.20 -0.72
CA ILE A 24 26.23 -43.39 0.74
C ILE A 24 26.14 -44.88 1.04
N THR A 25 27.02 -45.39 1.90
CA THR A 25 26.90 -46.75 2.47
C THR A 25 27.10 -46.72 3.97
N LEU A 26 26.30 -47.51 4.67
CA LEU A 26 26.34 -47.69 6.12
C LEU A 26 26.76 -49.12 6.42
N PHE A 27 27.89 -49.31 7.11
CA PHE A 27 28.32 -50.62 7.57
C PHE A 27 28.98 -50.48 8.94
N SER A 28 28.61 -51.32 9.90
CA SER A 28 29.19 -51.34 11.26
C SER A 28 29.10 -50.00 12.04
N GLY A 29 28.04 -49.21 11.84
CA GLY A 29 27.82 -47.97 12.60
C GLY A 29 28.69 -46.77 12.16
N THR A 30 29.33 -46.88 11.00
CA THR A 30 30.11 -45.81 10.36
C THR A 30 29.41 -45.35 9.08
N LEU A 31 29.26 -44.04 8.91
CA LEU A 31 28.67 -43.42 7.70
C LEU A 31 29.79 -42.97 6.76
N LYS A 32 29.82 -43.48 5.52
CA LYS A 32 30.85 -43.14 4.52
C LYS A 32 30.25 -42.48 3.28
N PHE A 33 30.90 -41.43 2.80
CA PHE A 33 30.57 -40.71 1.58
C PHE A 33 31.70 -40.86 0.55
N HIS A 34 31.38 -41.36 -0.64
CA HIS A 34 32.36 -41.57 -1.72
C HIS A 34 32.20 -40.52 -2.83
N GLY A 35 33.25 -39.71 -3.05
CA GLY A 35 33.35 -38.75 -4.15
C GLY A 35 34.64 -38.96 -4.98
N PRO A 36 34.82 -38.22 -6.10
CA PRO A 36 35.85 -38.52 -7.11
C PRO A 36 37.31 -38.33 -6.65
N SER A 37 37.56 -37.61 -5.55
CA SER A 37 38.92 -37.24 -5.13
C SER A 37 39.15 -37.20 -3.61
N SER A 38 38.16 -37.62 -2.81
CA SER A 38 38.33 -37.71 -1.35
C SER A 38 37.26 -38.59 -0.71
N SER A 39 37.62 -39.23 0.40
CA SER A 39 36.72 -40.04 1.23
C SER A 39 36.60 -39.41 2.62
N ILE A 40 35.37 -39.22 3.10
CA ILE A 40 35.10 -38.75 4.46
C ILE A 40 34.50 -39.90 5.27
N VAL A 41 35.08 -40.15 6.45
CA VAL A 41 34.65 -41.22 7.37
C VAL A 41 34.24 -40.60 8.70
N LEU A 42 33.01 -40.89 9.15
CA LEU A 42 32.50 -40.48 10.46
C LEU A 42 32.32 -41.71 11.35
N GLU A 43 33.14 -41.83 12.40
CA GLU A 43 32.98 -42.85 13.44
C GLU A 43 32.17 -42.31 14.62
N SER A 44 31.21 -43.12 15.08
CA SER A 44 30.20 -42.75 16.08
C SER A 44 30.71 -42.63 17.52
N SER A 45 31.97 -42.98 17.81
CA SER A 45 32.47 -43.03 19.20
C SER A 45 33.50 -41.96 19.57
N ARG A 46 34.01 -41.16 18.63
CA ARG A 46 34.94 -40.04 18.90
C ARG A 46 34.73 -38.95 17.86
N SER A 47 34.14 -37.82 18.25
CA SER A 47 33.88 -36.66 17.39
C SER A 47 35.18 -36.00 16.88
N LYS A 48 35.85 -36.62 15.90
CA LYS A 48 36.98 -36.05 15.16
C LYS A 48 36.76 -36.26 13.67
N LEU A 49 36.80 -35.16 12.92
CA LEU A 49 36.82 -35.14 11.46
C LEU A 49 38.26 -35.41 11.02
N ALA A 50 38.49 -36.49 10.26
CA ALA A 50 39.78 -36.75 9.62
C ALA A 50 39.60 -36.69 8.10
N ILE A 51 40.35 -35.80 7.46
CA ILE A 51 40.53 -35.78 6.00
C ILE A 51 41.82 -36.55 5.74
N VAL A 52 41.71 -37.69 5.07
CA VAL A 52 42.89 -38.47 4.66
C VAL A 52 43.18 -38.14 3.20
N PRO A 53 44.35 -37.59 2.86
CA PRO A 53 44.78 -37.47 1.47
C PRO A 53 45.26 -38.84 0.99
N ASP A 54 44.81 -39.27 -0.20
CA ASP A 54 45.46 -40.38 -0.89
C ASP A 54 46.86 -39.94 -1.31
N THR A 55 47.88 -40.66 -0.85
CA THR A 55 49.28 -40.41 -1.16
C THR A 55 49.55 -40.69 -2.65
N VAL A 56 49.80 -39.64 -3.43
CA VAL A 56 50.56 -39.75 -4.69
C VAL A 56 52.05 -39.80 -4.33
N ALA A 57 52.76 -40.75 -4.92
CA ALA A 57 54.09 -41.22 -4.53
C ALA A 57 55.17 -40.12 -4.50
N GLY A 58 55.94 -40.10 -3.41
CA GLY A 58 57.27 -39.48 -3.35
C GLY A 58 57.56 -38.71 -2.06
N TRP A 59 58.42 -39.30 -1.22
CA TRP A 59 59.26 -38.73 -0.15
C TRP A 59 58.88 -39.08 1.32
N PRO A 60 59.88 -39.35 2.20
CA PRO A 60 59.81 -40.46 3.14
C PRO A 60 59.49 -40.03 4.59
N GLY A 61 58.43 -40.59 5.17
CA GLY A 61 58.13 -40.50 6.60
C GLY A 61 58.33 -41.86 7.29
N ARG A 62 59.29 -41.95 8.22
CA ARG A 62 59.47 -43.09 9.11
C ARG A 62 58.28 -43.18 10.08
N SER A 63 57.64 -44.34 10.11
CA SER A 63 56.58 -44.70 11.06
C SER A 63 57.18 -45.12 12.41
N ILE A 64 56.48 -44.84 13.52
CA ILE A 64 56.68 -45.56 14.80
C ILE A 64 55.34 -46.19 15.17
N TYR A 65 55.31 -47.52 15.20
CA TYR A 65 54.31 -48.33 15.86
C TYR A 65 54.80 -48.67 17.28
N THR A 66 53.89 -48.78 18.24
CA THR A 66 54.07 -49.75 19.34
C THR A 66 52.80 -50.59 19.47
N ASN A 67 53.03 -51.90 19.52
CA ASN A 67 52.06 -52.97 19.75
C ASN A 67 52.00 -53.23 21.26
N ASP A 68 50.84 -53.70 21.72
CA ASP A 68 50.55 -54.30 23.03
C ASP A 68 50.02 -53.35 24.10
N GLY A 69 48.70 -53.47 24.33
CA GLY A 69 47.97 -52.71 25.32
C GLY A 69 48.38 -53.07 26.76
N LYS A 70 48.86 -52.06 27.50
CA LYS A 70 48.69 -51.90 28.95
C LYS A 70 49.01 -50.44 29.35
N VAL A 71 48.20 -49.90 30.24
CA VAL A 71 48.32 -48.55 30.83
C VAL A 71 49.50 -48.52 31.81
N THR A 72 50.40 -47.53 31.74
CA THR A 72 50.75 -46.59 32.85
C THR A 72 51.97 -45.69 32.54
N ASN A 73 51.74 -44.39 32.75
CA ASN A 73 52.64 -43.29 33.12
C ASN A 73 54.05 -43.16 32.49
N ILE A 74 54.22 -42.08 31.71
CA ILE A 74 55.37 -41.19 31.93
C ILE A 74 54.83 -39.83 32.37
N LYS A 75 55.08 -39.53 33.65
CA LYS A 75 54.89 -38.23 34.28
C LYS A 75 55.95 -37.25 33.76
N THR A 76 55.45 -36.09 33.35
CA THR A 76 55.96 -34.72 33.57
C THR A 76 57.35 -34.32 33.04
N ALA A 77 57.34 -33.39 32.10
CA ALA A 77 57.68 -31.98 32.42
C ALA A 77 56.46 -31.13 32.00
N SER A 78 55.50 -30.82 32.87
CA SER A 78 55.42 -29.68 33.81
C SER A 78 55.73 -28.30 33.20
N ASN A 79 54.65 -27.51 33.08
CA ASN A 79 54.55 -26.03 32.96
C ASN A 79 54.89 -25.47 31.57
N PHE A 80 53.95 -24.89 30.79
CA PHE A 80 53.10 -23.75 31.14
C PHE A 80 51.60 -23.98 30.82
N ASN A 81 50.76 -23.96 31.86
CA ASN A 81 49.47 -23.29 31.81
C ASN A 81 49.74 -21.88 32.34
N GLY A 82 49.35 -20.85 31.59
CA GLY A 82 49.47 -19.46 32.03
C GLY A 82 50.19 -18.58 31.02
N ASP A 83 49.49 -17.52 30.65
CA ASP A 83 49.97 -16.27 30.09
C ASP A 83 50.46 -16.25 28.64
N THR A 84 49.75 -15.44 27.85
CA THR A 84 50.29 -14.51 26.88
C THR A 84 51.82 -14.32 27.07
N LEU A 85 52.63 -14.83 26.14
CA LEU A 85 54.06 -14.47 26.06
C LEU A 85 54.25 -13.55 24.85
N LEU A 86 54.32 -12.24 25.10
CA LEU A 86 55.52 -11.44 25.43
C LEU A 86 56.29 -11.05 24.17
N SER A 87 56.22 -9.76 23.87
CA SER A 87 57.06 -9.04 22.92
C SER A 87 58.53 -9.45 23.10
N ASN A 88 59.11 -10.07 22.08
CA ASN A 88 60.54 -10.41 22.09
C ASN A 88 61.32 -9.36 21.28
N ASN A 89 61.66 -8.25 21.94
CA ASN A 89 62.59 -7.25 21.42
C ASN A 89 64.03 -7.73 21.68
N GLY A 90 64.64 -8.39 20.70
CA GLY A 90 66.06 -8.73 20.76
C GLY A 90 66.51 -9.83 19.80
N THR A 91 67.35 -9.44 18.83
CA THR A 91 68.16 -10.25 17.90
C THR A 91 67.47 -11.08 16.81
N THR A 92 68.19 -11.18 15.70
CA THR A 92 67.80 -11.48 14.32
C THR A 92 67.68 -12.97 14.03
N GLU A 93 66.58 -13.61 14.42
CA GLU A 93 66.24 -14.95 13.93
C GLU A 93 64.85 -15.02 13.29
N LEU A 94 64.80 -15.73 12.16
CA LEU A 94 63.67 -15.96 11.27
C LEU A 94 62.79 -17.08 11.83
N ILE A 95 61.50 -16.84 12.07
CA ILE A 95 60.59 -17.93 12.48
C ILE A 95 60.21 -18.73 11.22
N THR A 96 60.67 -19.98 11.15
CA THR A 96 60.49 -20.84 9.98
C THR A 96 59.24 -21.72 10.04
N ALA A 97 58.65 -21.96 11.22
CA ALA A 97 57.33 -22.61 11.34
C ALA A 97 56.68 -22.29 12.71
N ASN A 98 55.42 -21.82 12.71
CA ASN A 98 54.61 -21.65 13.91
C ASN A 98 53.23 -22.33 13.74
N SER A 99 52.73 -22.94 14.82
CA SER A 99 51.44 -23.64 14.88
C SER A 99 50.46 -23.03 15.89
N ASN A 100 50.80 -21.92 16.55
CA ASN A 100 49.92 -21.21 17.51
C ASN A 100 49.32 -19.92 16.90
N SER A 101 48.16 -19.48 17.39
CA SER A 101 47.55 -18.19 17.04
C SER A 101 48.42 -17.01 17.48
N ILE A 102 48.63 -16.03 16.60
CA ILE A 102 49.52 -14.87 16.85
C ILE A 102 48.67 -13.61 17.00
N VAL A 103 48.82 -12.89 18.11
CA VAL A 103 48.01 -11.69 18.42
C VAL A 103 48.62 -10.42 17.80
N THR A 104 49.94 -10.23 17.88
CA THR A 104 50.69 -9.10 17.26
C THR A 104 52.14 -9.52 16.99
N GLN A 105 52.71 -9.20 15.82
CA GLN A 105 54.12 -9.53 15.49
C GLN A 105 54.72 -8.63 14.39
N ASP A 106 55.88 -8.01 14.65
CA ASP A 106 56.55 -7.06 13.73
C ASP A 106 57.61 -7.69 12.79
N LYS A 107 57.69 -9.03 12.72
CA LYS A 107 58.71 -9.79 11.95
C LYS A 107 58.11 -10.54 10.75
N GLN A 108 58.87 -10.74 9.67
CA GLN A 108 58.47 -11.57 8.52
C GLN A 108 58.35 -13.06 8.90
N ILE A 109 57.25 -13.71 8.50
CA ILE A 109 56.96 -15.13 8.76
C ILE A 109 56.86 -15.88 7.42
N LYS A 110 57.57 -17.01 7.29
CA LYS A 110 57.61 -17.78 6.03
C LYS A 110 56.51 -18.85 5.93
N TYR A 111 56.15 -19.49 7.05
CA TYR A 111 55.11 -20.53 7.11
C TYR A 111 54.35 -20.46 8.45
N ASN A 112 53.03 -20.27 8.40
CA ASN A 112 52.13 -20.31 9.56
C ASN A 112 50.88 -21.15 9.23
N SER A 113 50.38 -21.89 10.22
CA SER A 113 49.26 -22.83 10.08
C SER A 113 47.99 -22.44 10.88
N ASN A 114 47.96 -21.29 11.56
CA ASN A 114 46.79 -20.80 12.34
C ASN A 114 46.63 -19.25 12.29
N SER A 115 45.49 -18.73 12.78
CA SER A 115 45.04 -17.33 12.65
C SER A 115 46.01 -16.25 13.19
N ILE A 116 46.16 -15.13 12.47
CA ILE A 116 46.92 -13.93 12.87
C ILE A 116 45.95 -12.75 13.04
N ILE A 117 46.04 -11.99 14.13
CA ILE A 117 45.10 -10.90 14.45
C ILE A 117 45.61 -9.52 14.01
N GLN A 118 46.94 -9.26 14.01
CA GLN A 118 47.51 -8.00 13.49
C GLN A 118 48.97 -8.19 13.02
N HIS A 119 49.30 -7.75 11.79
CA HIS A 119 50.65 -7.86 11.20
C HIS A 119 50.89 -6.79 10.12
N ASP A 120 52.05 -6.11 10.19
CA ASP A 120 52.35 -4.92 9.38
C ASP A 120 53.39 -5.15 8.25
N LYS A 121 53.73 -6.41 7.88
CA LYS A 121 54.71 -6.73 6.80
C LYS A 121 54.28 -7.89 5.90
N GLU A 122 54.91 -8.03 4.73
CA GLU A 122 54.59 -9.04 3.71
C GLU A 122 54.68 -10.50 4.21
N ILE A 123 53.62 -11.31 3.97
CA ILE A 123 53.56 -12.75 4.25
C ILE A 123 53.55 -13.52 2.93
N SER A 124 54.51 -14.44 2.74
CA SER A 124 54.70 -15.10 1.44
C SER A 124 53.76 -16.30 1.20
N TRP A 125 53.46 -17.12 2.21
CA TRP A 125 52.58 -18.29 2.08
C TRP A 125 51.89 -18.61 3.42
N ASN A 126 50.55 -18.53 3.46
CA ASN A 126 49.73 -18.85 4.64
C ASN A 126 48.58 -19.79 4.25
N SER A 127 48.41 -20.88 5.01
CA SER A 127 47.33 -21.86 4.79
C SER A 127 46.01 -21.49 5.50
N SER A 128 45.92 -20.34 6.19
CA SER A 128 44.70 -19.91 6.89
C SER A 128 44.51 -18.37 6.92
N PHE A 129 43.58 -17.93 6.06
CA PHE A 129 42.86 -16.66 5.89
C PHE A 129 43.01 -15.50 6.88
N ILE A 130 43.40 -14.32 6.34
CA ILE A 130 42.89 -12.91 6.50
C ILE A 130 44.01 -11.97 5.98
N ILE A 131 43.71 -11.04 5.05
CA ILE A 131 44.75 -10.24 4.33
C ILE A 131 44.74 -8.72 4.64
N SER A 132 43.64 -8.10 5.09
CA SER A 132 43.68 -6.72 5.64
C SER A 132 42.38 -6.36 6.36
N GLN A 133 42.47 -5.36 7.25
CA GLN A 133 41.36 -4.88 8.08
C GLN A 133 41.09 -3.40 7.76
N ALA A 134 39.86 -3.08 7.37
CA ALA A 134 39.34 -1.70 7.40
C ALA A 134 38.11 -1.71 8.30
N ALA A 135 38.25 -1.14 9.50
CA ALA A 135 37.29 -0.90 10.61
C ALA A 135 36.11 -1.89 10.86
N ASN A 136 35.38 -2.37 9.85
CA ASN A 136 34.22 -3.27 9.97
C ASN A 136 34.28 -4.51 9.03
N PHE A 137 35.34 -4.65 8.22
CA PHE A 137 35.36 -5.59 7.09
C PHE A 137 36.55 -6.58 7.16
N ILE A 138 36.28 -7.88 6.95
CA ILE A 138 37.31 -8.92 6.81
C ILE A 138 37.26 -9.55 5.41
N SER A 139 38.37 -9.48 4.67
CA SER A 139 38.53 -10.08 3.34
C SER A 139 39.01 -11.52 3.40
N ILE A 140 38.24 -12.41 2.76
CA ILE A 140 38.53 -13.83 2.60
C ILE A 140 38.70 -14.07 1.09
N ASN A 141 39.83 -14.67 0.71
CA ASN A 141 40.30 -14.89 -0.68
C ASN A 141 39.17 -15.26 -1.69
N ASN A 142 39.25 -14.72 -2.92
CA ASN A 142 38.20 -14.65 -3.98
C ASN A 142 37.15 -13.52 -3.85
N GLY A 143 37.46 -12.43 -3.16
CA GLY A 143 36.61 -11.21 -3.19
C GLY A 143 35.29 -11.34 -2.43
N LYS A 144 35.18 -12.29 -1.48
CA LYS A 144 34.04 -12.38 -0.57
C LYS A 144 34.45 -11.87 0.80
N LEU A 145 33.81 -10.79 1.22
CA LEU A 145 34.06 -10.12 2.50
C LEU A 145 32.97 -10.52 3.50
N ALA A 146 33.35 -10.91 4.71
CA ALA A 146 32.42 -11.06 5.83
C ALA A 146 32.55 -9.83 6.74
N VAL A 147 31.44 -9.14 7.03
CA VAL A 147 31.42 -8.01 7.96
C VAL A 147 31.39 -8.57 9.38
N PHE A 148 32.26 -8.06 10.25
CA PHE A 148 32.16 -8.26 11.70
C PHE A 148 31.90 -6.89 12.33
N GLY A 149 30.63 -6.49 12.47
CA GLY A 149 30.25 -5.27 13.21
C GLY A 149 29.02 -4.55 12.67
N ALA A 150 28.32 -3.83 13.56
CA ALA A 150 27.20 -2.97 13.20
C ALA A 150 27.64 -1.80 12.31
N ILE A 151 26.85 -1.47 11.29
CA ILE A 151 27.06 -0.27 10.48
C ILE A 151 26.63 0.93 11.32
N ASN A 152 27.51 1.92 11.49
CA ASN A 152 27.25 3.14 12.27
C ASN A 152 27.70 4.38 11.48
N GLY A 153 26.76 5.22 11.07
CA GLY A 153 27.03 6.40 10.25
C GLY A 153 27.37 6.06 8.79
N ALA A 154 28.09 6.97 8.14
CA ALA A 154 28.46 6.81 6.73
C ALA A 154 29.37 5.59 6.54
N THR A 155 29.04 4.72 5.60
CA THR A 155 29.81 3.48 5.37
C THR A 155 29.82 3.15 3.88
N SER A 156 30.99 2.75 3.37
CA SER A 156 31.12 2.21 2.01
C SER A 156 31.37 0.72 2.08
N VAL A 157 30.55 -0.07 1.38
CA VAL A 157 30.68 -1.52 1.25
C VAL A 157 31.55 -1.81 0.02
N PRO A 158 32.82 -2.22 0.19
CA PRO A 158 33.80 -2.19 -0.90
C PRO A 158 33.62 -3.32 -1.93
N THR A 159 32.86 -4.36 -1.60
CA THR A 159 32.55 -5.51 -2.47
C THR A 159 31.35 -6.28 -1.89
N THR A 160 30.98 -7.44 -2.43
CA THR A 160 29.91 -8.27 -1.88
C THR A 160 30.16 -8.59 -0.41
N ALA A 161 29.18 -8.27 0.44
CA ALA A 161 29.30 -8.33 1.88
C ALA A 161 28.10 -9.02 2.54
N PHE A 162 28.32 -9.64 3.70
CA PHE A 162 27.30 -10.26 4.53
C PHE A 162 27.28 -9.59 5.89
N ILE A 163 26.10 -9.16 6.35
CA ILE A 163 25.91 -8.51 7.64
C ILE A 163 24.87 -9.25 8.49
N ASN A 164 25.18 -9.41 9.77
CA ASN A 164 24.30 -9.96 10.81
C ASN A 164 24.28 -9.05 12.04
N SER A 165 24.02 -7.77 11.83
CA SER A 165 24.08 -6.76 12.88
C SER A 165 23.27 -5.54 12.50
N PRO A 166 22.88 -4.71 13.48
CA PRO A 166 22.14 -3.48 13.22
C PRO A 166 22.84 -2.55 12.22
N ILE A 167 22.03 -1.84 11.43
CA ILE A 167 22.41 -0.79 10.50
C ILE A 167 21.88 0.54 11.03
N ASN A 168 22.74 1.31 11.67
CA ASN A 168 22.45 2.63 12.21
C ASN A 168 23.07 3.69 11.30
N LEU A 169 22.33 4.15 10.29
CA LEU A 169 22.83 5.12 9.31
C LEU A 169 23.09 6.52 9.91
N ARG A 170 22.46 6.91 11.03
CA ARG A 170 22.55 8.26 11.63
C ARG A 170 22.43 9.38 10.57
N ASP A 171 21.45 9.27 9.69
CA ASP A 171 21.20 10.18 8.55
C ASP A 171 22.32 10.26 7.50
N SER A 172 23.35 9.44 7.64
CA SER A 172 24.45 9.33 6.71
C SER A 172 24.13 8.36 5.56
N THR A 173 25.08 8.22 4.63
CA THR A 173 24.94 7.38 3.44
C THR A 173 25.63 6.03 3.60
N LEU A 174 24.91 4.95 3.32
CA LEU A 174 25.47 3.63 3.04
C LEU A 174 25.65 3.49 1.53
N THR A 175 26.91 3.43 1.09
CA THR A 175 27.28 3.31 -0.32
C THR A 175 27.69 1.88 -0.64
N LEU A 176 27.14 1.29 -1.70
CA LEU A 176 27.48 -0.04 -2.16
C LEU A 176 28.48 0.02 -3.33
N SER A 177 29.48 -0.86 -3.30
CA SER A 177 30.35 -1.23 -4.42
C SER A 177 30.27 -2.73 -4.72
N GLY A 178 29.30 -3.43 -4.11
CA GLY A 178 28.96 -4.83 -4.29
C GLY A 178 27.67 -5.17 -3.55
N ASP A 179 27.11 -6.36 -3.80
CA ASP A 179 25.84 -6.79 -3.19
C ASP A 179 25.95 -6.94 -1.67
N LEU A 180 24.93 -6.49 -0.94
CA LEU A 180 24.86 -6.58 0.52
C LEU A 180 23.81 -7.59 0.96
N HIS A 181 24.25 -8.68 1.56
CA HIS A 181 23.38 -9.73 2.11
C HIS A 181 23.05 -9.44 3.58
N LEU A 182 21.78 -9.25 3.89
CA LEU A 182 21.25 -9.10 5.24
C LEU A 182 20.83 -10.47 5.79
N SER A 183 21.19 -10.78 7.02
CA SER A 183 20.76 -12.00 7.72
C SER A 183 19.73 -11.68 8.80
N SER A 184 19.37 -12.66 9.65
CA SER A 184 18.24 -12.58 10.56
C SER A 184 18.31 -11.48 11.59
N ASP A 185 19.52 -11.09 12.02
CA ASP A 185 19.70 -10.11 13.09
C ASP A 185 19.99 -8.70 12.54
N SER A 186 19.93 -8.53 11.22
CA SER A 186 20.10 -7.24 10.56
C SER A 186 18.83 -6.40 10.68
N VAL A 187 18.92 -5.30 11.43
CA VAL A 187 17.82 -4.34 11.63
C VAL A 187 18.31 -2.95 11.25
N ILE A 188 17.54 -2.20 10.48
CA ILE A 188 17.82 -0.77 10.24
C ILE A 188 17.30 0.02 11.44
N THR A 189 18.15 0.73 12.17
CA THR A 189 17.77 1.38 13.45
C THR A 189 17.61 2.90 13.36
N SER A 190 17.97 3.51 12.23
CA SER A 190 17.83 4.96 12.03
C SER A 190 17.60 5.28 10.55
N SER A 191 17.06 6.46 10.29
CA SER A 191 16.96 7.02 8.93
C SER A 191 18.34 7.24 8.32
N GLY A 192 18.39 7.32 7.00
CA GLY A 192 19.60 7.60 6.23
C GLY A 192 19.45 7.35 4.74
N LYS A 193 20.57 7.44 4.03
CA LYS A 193 20.62 7.35 2.57
C LYS A 193 21.21 6.00 2.14
N LEU A 194 20.64 5.39 1.11
CA LEU A 194 21.18 4.22 0.42
C LEU A 194 21.65 4.63 -0.97
N ASN A 195 22.96 4.62 -1.17
CA ASN A 195 23.58 4.75 -2.48
C ASN A 195 23.95 3.34 -2.98
N LEU A 196 23.01 2.71 -3.69
CA LEU A 196 23.13 1.35 -4.19
C LEU A 196 24.12 1.17 -5.36
N ASN A 197 24.44 2.21 -6.14
CA ASN A 197 25.31 2.16 -7.34
C ASN A 197 25.03 0.96 -8.29
N GLY A 198 23.77 0.60 -8.48
CA GLY A 198 23.35 -0.53 -9.31
C GLY A 198 23.42 -1.90 -8.64
N PHE A 199 23.93 -2.00 -7.42
CA PHE A 199 24.03 -3.25 -6.64
C PHE A 199 22.74 -3.57 -5.88
N SER A 200 22.71 -4.77 -5.29
CA SER A 200 21.55 -5.30 -4.60
C SER A 200 21.73 -5.34 -3.08
N ILE A 201 20.68 -4.99 -2.34
CA ILE A 201 20.48 -5.44 -0.96
C ILE A 201 19.66 -6.73 -1.03
N ILE A 202 20.17 -7.81 -0.47
CA ILE A 202 19.58 -9.16 -0.54
C ILE A 202 19.17 -9.58 0.87
N LEU A 203 17.87 -9.86 1.05
CA LEU A 203 17.34 -10.31 2.33
C LEU A 203 17.48 -11.83 2.44
N ASN A 204 18.13 -12.34 3.49
CA ASN A 204 18.12 -13.76 3.84
C ASN A 204 17.16 -14.07 5.02
N ASN A 205 16.43 -13.06 5.49
CA ASN A 205 15.32 -13.17 6.41
C ASN A 205 14.38 -11.96 6.24
N ASP A 206 13.23 -11.97 6.92
CA ASP A 206 12.33 -10.83 6.97
C ASP A 206 13.04 -9.59 7.55
N LEU A 207 12.92 -8.45 6.86
CA LEU A 207 13.45 -7.17 7.30
C LEU A 207 12.30 -6.29 7.77
N THR A 208 12.43 -5.74 8.98
CA THR A 208 11.52 -4.72 9.49
C THR A 208 12.25 -3.40 9.65
N ILE A 209 11.77 -2.36 8.97
CA ILE A 209 12.14 -0.98 9.22
C ILE A 209 11.29 -0.48 10.40
N PRO A 210 11.89 0.00 11.51
CA PRO A 210 11.16 0.48 12.69
C PRO A 210 10.32 1.72 12.40
N ASP A 211 9.41 2.05 13.32
CA ASP A 211 8.51 3.20 13.20
C ASP A 211 9.29 4.53 13.03
N ASN A 212 8.77 5.41 12.18
CA ASN A 212 9.30 6.75 11.85
C ASN A 212 10.72 6.75 11.26
N ILE A 213 11.10 5.67 10.58
CA ILE A 213 12.38 5.58 9.87
C ILE A 213 12.13 5.76 8.38
N ASP A 214 12.83 6.73 7.79
CA ASP A 214 12.76 7.05 6.38
C ASP A 214 14.10 6.70 5.71
N ILE A 215 14.02 5.91 4.64
CA ILE A 215 15.19 5.46 3.88
C ILE A 215 15.16 6.12 2.51
N VAL A 216 16.13 6.99 2.26
CA VAL A 216 16.25 7.71 0.99
C VAL A 216 17.19 6.95 0.07
N VAL A 217 16.72 6.52 -1.08
CA VAL A 217 17.53 5.84 -2.09
C VAL A 217 18.00 6.86 -3.11
N THR A 218 19.32 7.10 -3.14
CA THR A 218 19.95 8.19 -3.91
C THR A 218 20.57 7.73 -5.22
N SER A 219 20.52 6.42 -5.52
CA SER A 219 21.01 5.86 -6.78
C SER A 219 20.26 4.58 -7.12
N SER A 220 20.13 4.28 -8.41
CA SER A 220 19.46 3.06 -8.89
C SER A 220 20.07 1.78 -8.34
N GLY A 221 19.26 0.73 -8.18
CA GLY A 221 19.71 -0.56 -7.64
C GLY A 221 18.53 -1.49 -7.35
N THR A 222 18.78 -2.55 -6.56
CA THR A 222 17.78 -3.57 -6.26
C THR A 222 17.66 -3.83 -4.75
N ILE A 223 16.43 -3.98 -4.25
CA ILE A 223 16.14 -4.62 -2.98
C ILE A 223 15.49 -5.96 -3.31
N ASN A 224 16.24 -7.05 -3.12
CA ASN A 224 15.80 -8.40 -3.39
C ASN A 224 15.43 -9.09 -2.08
N GLY A 225 14.13 -9.34 -1.87
CA GLY A 225 13.67 -10.01 -0.67
C GLY A 225 13.93 -11.51 -0.65
N ASN A 226 14.28 -12.14 -1.77
CA ASN A 226 14.52 -13.59 -1.85
C ASN A 226 13.38 -14.44 -1.24
N GLY A 227 12.13 -13.97 -1.36
CA GLY A 227 10.93 -14.58 -0.78
C GLY A 227 10.54 -14.07 0.61
N HIS A 228 11.35 -13.22 1.23
CA HIS A 228 11.11 -12.66 2.56
C HIS A 228 10.26 -11.38 2.55
N ASN A 229 9.75 -11.03 3.73
CA ASN A 229 8.97 -9.82 3.96
C ASN A 229 9.89 -8.60 4.11
N LEU A 230 9.51 -7.49 3.48
CA LEU A 230 9.97 -6.15 3.82
C LEU A 230 8.83 -5.41 4.50
N THR A 231 8.95 -5.18 5.81
CA THR A 231 7.89 -4.56 6.63
C THR A 231 8.30 -3.16 7.06
N LEU A 232 7.51 -2.16 6.68
CA LEU A 232 7.68 -0.78 7.13
C LEU A 232 6.90 -0.54 8.42
N GLY A 233 7.57 0.05 9.42
CA GLY A 233 6.97 0.48 10.68
C GLY A 233 5.93 1.58 10.47
N LYS A 234 5.34 2.05 11.57
CA LYS A 234 4.39 3.17 11.50
C LYS A 234 5.08 4.39 10.91
N TYR A 235 4.45 5.03 9.92
CA TYR A 235 4.94 6.27 9.31
C TYR A 235 6.38 6.18 8.76
N SER A 236 6.79 4.99 8.31
CA SER A 236 8.11 4.73 7.74
C SER A 236 8.01 4.60 6.23
N GLN A 237 8.97 5.16 5.49
CA GLN A 237 8.93 5.16 4.03
C GLN A 237 10.25 4.77 3.40
N ILE A 238 10.17 4.31 2.16
CA ILE A 238 11.30 4.29 1.23
C ILE A 238 11.08 5.40 0.21
N LEU A 239 11.95 6.40 0.24
CA LEU A 239 11.92 7.55 -0.66
C LEU A 239 12.91 7.34 -1.79
N LEU A 240 12.47 7.52 -3.04
CA LEU A 240 13.35 7.49 -4.21
C LEU A 240 13.66 8.94 -4.59
N ASP A 241 14.94 9.29 -4.62
CA ASP A 241 15.38 10.61 -5.07
C ASP A 241 15.05 10.82 -6.57
N GLY A 242 15.25 12.04 -7.07
CA GLY A 242 15.05 12.38 -8.48
C GLY A 242 15.85 11.47 -9.44
N ASP A 243 15.22 11.01 -10.52
CA ASP A 243 15.86 10.17 -11.57
C ASP A 243 16.40 8.80 -11.08
N VAL A 244 15.99 8.34 -9.91
CA VAL A 244 16.39 7.02 -9.38
C VAL A 244 15.43 5.92 -9.81
N SER A 245 15.99 4.77 -10.24
CA SER A 245 15.24 3.54 -10.52
C SER A 245 15.53 2.48 -9.47
N LEU A 246 14.55 2.17 -8.62
CA LEU A 246 14.68 1.12 -7.61
C LEU A 246 13.85 -0.10 -7.96
N THR A 247 14.50 -1.26 -8.02
CA THR A 247 13.83 -2.54 -8.24
C THR A 247 13.55 -3.22 -6.90
N TYR A 248 12.27 -3.42 -6.60
CA TYR A 248 11.81 -4.32 -5.55
C TYR A 248 11.60 -5.70 -6.15
N LYS A 249 12.34 -6.70 -5.67
CA LYS A 249 12.37 -8.02 -6.29
C LYS A 249 12.07 -9.14 -5.32
N ASN A 250 11.23 -10.10 -5.73
CA ASN A 250 10.95 -11.34 -4.99
C ASN A 250 10.65 -11.10 -3.50
N LEU A 251 9.73 -10.19 -3.19
CA LEU A 251 9.46 -9.82 -1.80
C LEU A 251 7.99 -9.61 -1.54
N ILE A 252 7.62 -9.71 -0.26
CA ILE A 252 6.30 -9.32 0.22
C ILE A 252 6.45 -7.97 0.92
N LEU A 253 5.84 -6.92 0.38
CA LEU A 253 5.88 -5.58 0.94
C LEU A 253 4.72 -5.41 1.92
N LYS A 254 5.03 -5.03 3.16
CA LYS A 254 4.06 -4.83 4.25
C LYS A 254 4.30 -3.48 4.92
N ASN A 255 3.27 -2.96 5.59
CA ASN A 255 3.38 -1.80 6.46
C ASN A 255 2.58 -2.02 7.75
N LYS A 256 2.97 -1.34 8.83
CA LYS A 256 2.16 -1.29 10.06
C LYS A 256 1.08 -0.22 10.02
N LEU A 257 1.47 1.00 9.63
CA LEU A 257 0.58 2.15 9.48
C LEU A 257 1.18 3.16 8.50
N ASN A 258 0.40 3.61 7.53
CA ASN A 258 0.74 4.78 6.71
C ASN A 258 -0.48 5.71 6.58
N THR A 259 -0.23 6.95 6.19
CA THR A 259 -1.26 7.91 5.76
C THR A 259 -1.20 8.06 4.24
N THR A 260 -2.18 8.74 3.66
CA THR A 260 -2.11 9.20 2.26
C THR A 260 -0.85 10.02 2.03
N ASN A 261 -0.53 10.93 2.96
CA ASN A 261 0.61 11.85 2.88
C ASN A 261 1.97 11.18 3.03
N LYS A 262 2.01 10.06 3.76
CA LYS A 262 3.23 9.32 4.04
C LYS A 262 3.15 7.88 3.54
N PRO A 263 3.03 7.61 2.21
CA PRO A 263 2.87 6.26 1.68
C PRO A 263 4.15 5.41 1.87
N PRO A 264 4.06 4.08 1.95
CA PRO A 264 5.23 3.20 2.16
C PRO A 264 6.36 3.40 1.14
N ILE A 265 6.03 3.79 -0.09
CA ILE A 265 6.99 4.15 -1.14
C ILE A 265 6.61 5.51 -1.68
N LEU A 266 7.57 6.43 -1.76
CA LEU A 266 7.39 7.76 -2.33
C LEU A 266 8.50 8.07 -3.33
N CYS A 267 8.15 8.50 -4.53
CA CYS A 267 9.09 9.07 -5.49
C CYS A 267 9.16 10.58 -5.29
N SER A 268 10.34 11.14 -5.04
CA SER A 268 10.52 12.59 -4.91
C SER A 268 10.50 13.30 -6.27
N GLY A 269 10.99 12.64 -7.34
CA GLY A 269 10.97 13.17 -8.70
C GLY A 269 9.91 12.52 -9.60
N TRP A 270 9.48 13.23 -10.64
CA TRP A 270 8.53 12.72 -11.63
C TRP A 270 9.12 11.64 -12.55
N SER A 271 10.43 11.61 -12.73
CA SER A 271 11.17 10.64 -13.55
C SER A 271 11.62 9.41 -12.78
N SER A 272 11.54 9.42 -11.44
CA SER A 272 11.94 8.29 -10.60
C SER A 272 11.06 7.06 -10.88
N GLN A 273 11.66 5.87 -10.81
CA GLN A 273 11.03 4.63 -11.24
C GLN A 273 10.98 3.60 -10.11
N ALA A 274 9.77 3.19 -9.73
CA ALA A 274 9.54 2.07 -8.82
C ALA A 274 9.25 0.80 -9.64
N ILE A 275 10.22 -0.11 -9.71
CA ILE A 275 10.10 -1.34 -10.49
C ILE A 275 9.73 -2.48 -9.56
N PHE A 276 8.56 -3.10 -9.77
CA PHE A 276 8.06 -4.22 -8.98
C PHE A 276 8.23 -5.52 -9.77
N ASP A 277 9.19 -6.36 -9.37
CA ASP A 277 9.52 -7.63 -10.01
C ASP A 277 9.17 -8.80 -9.08
N ASN A 278 8.08 -9.51 -9.39
CA ASN A 278 7.58 -10.63 -8.57
C ASN A 278 7.34 -10.23 -7.10
N VAL A 279 6.61 -9.12 -6.91
CA VAL A 279 6.31 -8.52 -5.59
C VAL A 279 4.87 -8.80 -5.18
N SER A 280 4.64 -9.06 -3.90
CA SER A 280 3.29 -9.10 -3.33
C SER A 280 3.09 -8.00 -2.30
N PHE A 281 2.16 -7.08 -2.56
CA PHE A 281 1.72 -6.06 -1.62
C PHE A 281 0.71 -6.67 -0.64
N SER A 282 0.99 -6.53 0.64
CA SER A 282 0.12 -6.94 1.76
C SER A 282 0.07 -5.78 2.76
N LEU A 283 -0.55 -4.68 2.33
CA LEU A 283 -0.56 -3.42 3.06
C LEU A 283 -1.82 -3.27 3.92
N ASN A 284 -1.64 -2.76 5.13
CA ASN A 284 -2.71 -2.51 6.10
C ASN A 284 -3.53 -1.24 5.81
N ASN A 285 -3.01 -0.32 5.01
CA ASN A 285 -3.65 0.95 4.67
C ASN A 285 -3.49 1.23 3.18
N ASP A 286 -4.25 2.21 2.68
CA ASP A 286 -4.24 2.62 1.27
C ASP A 286 -2.84 3.07 0.83
N PHE A 287 -2.45 2.61 -0.35
CA PHE A 287 -1.17 2.94 -0.97
C PHE A 287 -1.38 3.98 -2.05
N VAL A 288 -0.89 5.19 -1.79
CA VAL A 288 -0.96 6.32 -2.72
C VAL A 288 0.34 6.42 -3.52
N PHE A 289 0.27 6.15 -4.82
CA PHE A 289 1.37 6.36 -5.76
C PHE A 289 1.25 7.73 -6.42
N ARG A 290 1.84 8.75 -5.76
CA ARG A 290 1.69 10.17 -6.17
C ARG A 290 2.60 10.63 -7.29
N ASN A 291 3.85 10.18 -7.30
CA ASN A 291 4.88 10.72 -8.17
C ASN A 291 5.69 9.58 -8.80
N GLY A 292 6.36 9.89 -9.91
CA GLY A 292 7.20 8.94 -10.61
C GLY A 292 6.41 7.97 -11.48
N GLN A 293 7.10 6.92 -11.93
CA GLN A 293 6.56 5.86 -12.78
C GLN A 293 6.70 4.53 -12.05
N PHE A 294 5.70 3.66 -12.13
CA PHE A 294 5.90 2.27 -11.74
C PHE A 294 6.01 1.34 -12.94
N PHE A 295 6.74 0.24 -12.75
CA PHE A 295 6.86 -0.83 -13.73
C PHE A 295 6.48 -2.16 -13.09
N ILE A 296 5.59 -2.91 -13.74
CA ILE A 296 5.22 -4.26 -13.32
C ILE A 296 5.98 -5.28 -14.16
N ASN A 297 6.81 -6.08 -13.49
CA ASN A 297 7.58 -7.18 -14.05
C ASN A 297 7.11 -8.52 -13.46
N ASN A 298 6.99 -9.53 -14.31
CA ASN A 298 6.53 -10.87 -13.93
C ASN A 298 5.15 -10.79 -13.24
N SER A 299 4.95 -11.47 -12.12
CA SER A 299 3.66 -11.50 -11.42
C SER A 299 3.70 -10.60 -10.19
N VAL A 300 3.00 -9.47 -10.23
CA VAL A 300 2.80 -8.61 -9.06
C VAL A 300 1.40 -8.84 -8.50
N ASN A 301 1.29 -9.01 -7.18
CA ASN A 301 0.02 -9.24 -6.50
C ASN A 301 -0.29 -8.11 -5.53
N TYR A 302 -1.51 -7.59 -5.56
CA TYR A 302 -2.04 -6.71 -4.54
C TYR A 302 -3.08 -7.49 -3.72
N THR A 303 -2.93 -7.49 -2.39
CA THR A 303 -3.74 -8.28 -1.45
C THR A 303 -4.17 -7.44 -0.24
N GLY A 304 -5.13 -7.95 0.53
CA GLY A 304 -5.70 -7.28 1.69
C GLY A 304 -6.95 -6.49 1.33
N THR A 305 -7.27 -5.46 2.12
CA THR A 305 -8.48 -4.63 1.95
C THR A 305 -8.16 -3.18 1.59
N SER A 306 -6.88 -2.86 1.41
CA SER A 306 -6.43 -1.50 1.09
C SER A 306 -6.63 -1.18 -0.39
N LYS A 307 -6.64 0.11 -0.71
CA LYS A 307 -6.67 0.63 -2.08
C LYS A 307 -5.26 0.88 -2.59
N PHE A 308 -4.97 0.46 -3.82
CA PHE A 308 -3.89 1.03 -4.61
C PHE A 308 -4.45 2.26 -5.32
N ILE A 309 -3.99 3.45 -4.96
CA ILE A 309 -4.45 4.74 -5.50
C ILE A 309 -3.35 5.30 -6.41
N TYR A 310 -3.69 5.54 -7.66
CA TYR A 310 -2.79 6.12 -8.66
C TYR A 310 -3.08 7.60 -8.85
N ASN A 311 -2.20 8.46 -8.33
CA ASN A 311 -2.30 9.92 -8.52
C ASN A 311 -1.22 10.50 -9.44
N SER A 312 -0.22 9.70 -9.84
CA SER A 312 0.87 10.20 -10.68
C SER A 312 0.39 10.77 -12.01
N VAL A 313 0.99 11.91 -12.38
CA VAL A 313 0.81 12.58 -13.67
C VAL A 313 1.67 11.98 -14.79
N ARG A 314 2.47 10.95 -14.48
CA ARG A 314 3.38 10.30 -15.43
C ARG A 314 2.85 8.94 -15.84
N PRO A 315 3.25 8.40 -17.00
CA PRO A 315 2.82 7.06 -17.39
C PRO A 315 3.57 5.98 -16.60
N SER A 316 2.84 4.93 -16.21
CA SER A 316 3.34 3.71 -15.59
C SER A 316 3.06 2.50 -16.47
N PHE A 317 3.88 1.44 -16.36
CA PHE A 317 3.96 0.41 -17.38
C PHE A 317 3.72 -0.99 -16.83
N ILE A 318 2.90 -1.76 -17.55
CA ILE A 318 2.86 -3.22 -17.43
C ILE A 318 3.74 -3.77 -18.53
N ASN A 319 4.89 -4.34 -18.17
CA ASN A 319 5.84 -4.85 -19.16
C ASN A 319 5.35 -6.14 -19.81
N SER A 320 5.99 -6.48 -20.93
CA SER A 320 5.77 -7.73 -21.66
C SER A 320 5.81 -8.94 -20.72
N LYS A 321 4.88 -9.88 -20.94
CA LYS A 321 4.71 -11.14 -20.18
C LYS A 321 4.51 -10.94 -18.67
N SER A 322 4.12 -9.73 -18.27
CA SER A 322 3.90 -9.38 -16.87
C SER A 322 2.42 -9.23 -16.57
N CYS A 323 2.06 -9.44 -15.31
CA CYS A 323 0.70 -9.47 -14.83
C CYS A 323 0.57 -8.77 -13.49
N PHE A 324 -0.32 -7.77 -13.42
CA PHE A 324 -0.70 -7.12 -12.18
C PHE A 324 -2.03 -7.69 -11.68
N ASN A 325 -2.02 -8.33 -10.52
CA ASN A 325 -3.15 -9.07 -9.99
C ASN A 325 -3.75 -8.36 -8.77
N PHE A 326 -5.01 -7.94 -8.89
CA PHE A 326 -5.83 -7.50 -7.78
C PHE A 326 -6.62 -8.70 -7.24
N ARG A 327 -6.28 -9.11 -6.02
CA ARG A 327 -6.86 -10.27 -5.34
C ARG A 327 -8.18 -9.90 -4.65
N PRO A 328 -8.95 -10.87 -4.12
CA PRO A 328 -10.21 -10.59 -3.46
C PRO A 328 -10.14 -9.47 -2.43
N ASP A 329 -11.18 -8.64 -2.42
CA ASP A 329 -11.39 -7.52 -1.50
C ASP A 329 -10.42 -6.33 -1.65
N THR A 330 -9.65 -6.30 -2.75
CA THR A 330 -8.76 -5.18 -3.09
C THR A 330 -9.37 -4.17 -4.04
N TYR A 331 -8.76 -2.99 -4.08
CA TYR A 331 -9.20 -1.88 -4.93
C TYR A 331 -8.03 -1.31 -5.73
N PHE A 332 -8.29 -0.99 -7.00
CA PHE A 332 -7.44 -0.12 -7.80
C PHE A 332 -8.20 1.17 -8.09
N SER A 333 -7.72 2.30 -7.59
CA SER A 333 -8.27 3.63 -7.89
C SER A 333 -7.35 4.35 -8.86
N PHE A 334 -7.86 4.64 -10.06
CA PHE A 334 -7.20 5.49 -11.03
C PHE A 334 -7.71 6.93 -10.88
N ALA A 335 -6.90 7.76 -10.23
CA ALA A 335 -7.24 9.12 -9.80
C ALA A 335 -6.07 10.09 -10.07
N PRO A 336 -5.52 10.15 -11.31
CA PRO A 336 -4.34 10.97 -11.56
C PRO A 336 -4.62 12.46 -11.29
N SER A 337 -3.64 13.19 -10.77
CA SER A 337 -3.71 14.64 -10.56
C SER A 337 -3.55 15.43 -11.87
N THR A 338 -4.16 14.93 -12.95
CA THR A 338 -4.16 15.48 -14.29
C THR A 338 -5.40 14.99 -15.04
N THR A 339 -5.68 15.61 -16.18
CA THR A 339 -6.79 15.23 -17.08
C THR A 339 -6.43 14.08 -18.02
N TYR A 340 -5.18 13.59 -18.00
CA TYR A 340 -4.77 12.45 -18.82
C TYR A 340 -5.33 11.13 -18.29
N ASN A 341 -6.10 10.43 -19.13
CA ASN A 341 -6.74 9.15 -18.79
C ASN A 341 -5.95 7.92 -19.27
N ASN A 342 -4.84 8.11 -19.98
CA ASN A 342 -4.07 7.06 -20.66
C ASN A 342 -2.70 6.80 -20.02
N LEU A 343 -2.62 6.86 -18.68
CA LEU A 343 -1.36 6.79 -17.93
C LEU A 343 -0.94 5.39 -17.51
N ILE A 344 -1.81 4.39 -17.63
CA ILE A 344 -1.44 2.98 -17.45
C ILE A 344 -1.21 2.35 -18.83
N ILE A 345 0.04 2.04 -19.14
CA ILE A 345 0.47 1.60 -20.46
C ILE A 345 0.80 0.11 -20.45
N PHE A 346 0.13 -0.66 -21.31
CA PHE A 346 0.46 -2.06 -21.57
C PHE A 346 1.50 -2.10 -22.69
N LYS A 347 2.64 -2.74 -22.45
CA LYS A 347 3.76 -2.69 -23.40
C LYS A 347 3.47 -3.46 -24.69
N ASP A 348 2.72 -4.54 -24.58
CA ASP A 348 2.29 -5.38 -25.71
C ASP A 348 1.08 -6.26 -25.36
N ASN A 349 0.67 -7.12 -26.29
CA ASN A 349 -0.45 -8.06 -26.14
C ASN A 349 -0.28 -9.10 -25.01
N THR A 350 0.92 -9.26 -24.46
CA THR A 350 1.22 -10.19 -23.36
C THR A 350 1.17 -9.54 -21.99
N SER A 351 0.99 -8.21 -21.93
CA SER A 351 0.84 -7.42 -20.70
C SER A 351 -0.58 -7.56 -20.14
N LYS A 352 -0.72 -7.84 -18.84
CA LYS A 352 -2.00 -8.24 -18.24
C LYS A 352 -2.34 -7.50 -16.95
N ILE A 353 -3.61 -7.18 -16.77
CA ILE A 353 -4.20 -6.87 -15.44
C ILE A 353 -5.33 -7.86 -15.16
N ASN A 354 -5.32 -8.42 -13.94
CA ASN A 354 -6.34 -9.35 -13.47
C ASN A 354 -7.06 -8.75 -12.27
N PHE A 355 -8.39 -8.70 -12.33
CA PHE A 355 -9.27 -8.35 -11.22
C PHE A 355 -10.06 -9.58 -10.81
N ASN A 356 -9.88 -10.03 -9.57
CA ASN A 356 -10.57 -11.20 -9.02
C ASN A 356 -11.24 -10.84 -7.69
N ASN A 357 -12.57 -10.85 -7.66
CA ASN A 357 -13.37 -10.39 -6.51
C ASN A 357 -12.92 -9.00 -5.99
N SER A 358 -12.63 -8.08 -6.90
CA SER A 358 -11.96 -6.81 -6.62
C SER A 358 -12.65 -5.64 -7.32
N THR A 359 -12.26 -4.41 -6.96
CA THR A 359 -12.91 -3.19 -7.47
C THR A 359 -11.93 -2.32 -8.28
N LEU A 360 -12.35 -1.87 -9.46
CA LEU A 360 -11.72 -0.80 -10.23
C LEU A 360 -12.54 0.49 -10.07
N LEU A 361 -11.89 1.53 -9.57
CA LEU A 361 -12.44 2.87 -9.38
C LEU A 361 -11.73 3.85 -10.33
N THR A 362 -12.46 4.78 -10.92
CA THR A 362 -11.90 5.94 -11.63
C THR A 362 -12.58 7.21 -11.17
N THR A 363 -11.84 8.33 -11.19
CA THR A 363 -12.41 9.68 -11.03
C THR A 363 -13.08 10.14 -12.33
N HIS A 364 -13.50 11.41 -12.36
CA HIS A 364 -14.00 12.07 -13.58
C HIS A 364 -12.93 12.27 -14.67
N THR A 365 -11.68 11.90 -14.43
CA THR A 365 -10.66 11.79 -15.49
C THR A 365 -10.95 10.60 -16.42
N GLY A 366 -11.53 9.52 -15.90
CA GLY A 366 -11.69 8.26 -16.63
C GLY A 366 -10.38 7.48 -16.78
N LEU A 367 -10.45 6.29 -17.37
CA LEU A 367 -9.29 5.42 -17.59
C LEU A 367 -9.37 4.84 -19.01
N ARG A 368 -8.32 5.05 -19.81
CA ARG A 368 -8.17 4.42 -21.12
C ARG A 368 -7.02 3.42 -21.10
N LEU A 369 -7.33 2.18 -21.46
CA LEU A 369 -6.35 1.10 -21.64
C LEU A 369 -6.31 0.69 -23.10
N THR A 370 -5.12 0.63 -23.70
CA THR A 370 -4.89 0.21 -25.09
C THR A 370 -3.88 -0.92 -25.13
N THR A 371 -4.06 -1.88 -26.05
CA THR A 371 -3.21 -3.09 -26.18
C THR A 371 -3.29 -4.03 -24.97
N GLY A 372 -2.82 -5.29 -25.09
CA GLY A 372 -2.70 -6.23 -23.97
C GLY A 372 -4.02 -6.90 -23.56
N SER A 373 -4.12 -7.37 -22.32
CA SER A 373 -5.29 -8.13 -21.86
C SER A 373 -5.76 -7.78 -20.46
N LEU A 374 -7.07 -7.65 -20.31
CA LEU A 374 -7.77 -7.42 -19.05
C LEU A 374 -8.60 -8.66 -18.69
N TYR A 375 -8.53 -9.13 -17.45
CA TYR A 375 -9.27 -10.30 -16.99
C TYR A 375 -10.15 -9.94 -15.79
N PHE A 376 -11.42 -10.33 -15.88
CA PHE A 376 -12.41 -10.21 -14.80
C PHE A 376 -12.83 -11.60 -14.33
N ASP A 377 -12.63 -11.87 -13.04
CA ASP A 377 -12.95 -13.14 -12.38
C ASP A 377 -13.82 -12.93 -11.13
N ASN A 378 -14.70 -13.88 -10.87
CA ASN A 378 -15.70 -13.82 -9.79
C ASN A 378 -16.49 -12.49 -9.81
N LYS A 379 -16.69 -11.82 -8.67
CA LYS A 379 -17.42 -10.56 -8.58
C LYS A 379 -16.48 -9.37 -8.78
N VAL A 380 -16.47 -8.76 -9.96
CA VAL A 380 -15.70 -7.53 -10.20
C VAL A 380 -16.63 -6.33 -10.16
N THR A 381 -16.24 -5.25 -9.47
CA THR A 381 -16.96 -3.98 -9.50
C THR A 381 -16.16 -2.95 -10.29
N LEU A 382 -16.80 -2.33 -11.28
CA LEU A 382 -16.26 -1.21 -12.05
C LEU A 382 -17.06 0.03 -11.69
N SER A 383 -16.40 1.09 -11.24
CA SER A 383 -17.08 2.35 -11.00
C SER A 383 -16.30 3.55 -11.48
N THR A 384 -16.98 4.46 -12.18
CA THR A 384 -16.40 5.70 -12.70
C THR A 384 -16.75 6.94 -11.87
N TYR A 385 -17.26 6.70 -10.67
CA TYR A 385 -17.75 7.67 -9.70
C TYR A 385 -16.90 7.60 -8.41
N GLY A 386 -15.64 7.18 -8.55
CA GLY A 386 -14.90 6.37 -7.58
C GLY A 386 -14.38 7.07 -6.32
N GLU A 387 -14.62 8.35 -6.14
CA GLU A 387 -14.27 9.05 -4.90
C GLU A 387 -15.52 9.72 -4.36
N ASN A 388 -15.72 9.57 -3.05
CA ASN A 388 -16.79 10.28 -2.40
C ASN A 388 -16.35 11.73 -2.33
N TYR A 389 -17.17 12.63 -2.86
CA TYR A 389 -16.96 14.04 -2.64
C TYR A 389 -17.64 14.42 -1.33
N LEU A 390 -17.13 15.49 -0.71
CA LEU A 390 -17.77 16.13 0.40
C LEU A 390 -19.15 16.63 -0.05
N THR A 391 -20.21 15.97 0.43
CA THR A 391 -21.58 16.34 0.08
C THR A 391 -22.16 17.40 0.98
N ASP A 392 -21.84 17.32 2.27
CA ASP A 392 -22.43 18.19 3.26
C ASP A 392 -21.54 18.29 4.50
N PHE A 393 -21.71 19.42 5.18
CA PHE A 393 -21.14 19.66 6.50
C PHE A 393 -22.18 19.19 7.51
N ASN A 394 -21.88 18.11 8.26
CA ASN A 394 -22.87 17.54 9.15
C ASN A 394 -23.08 18.47 10.35
N ALA A 395 -24.30 18.99 10.50
CA ALA A 395 -24.68 19.89 11.60
C ALA A 395 -24.60 19.23 12.99
N THR A 396 -24.42 17.91 13.09
CA THR A 396 -24.12 17.27 14.38
C THR A 396 -22.63 17.38 14.69
N TYR A 397 -22.31 18.02 15.81
CA TYR A 397 -20.95 18.17 16.32
C TYR A 397 -20.83 17.64 17.74
N THR A 398 -19.62 17.21 18.09
CA THR A 398 -19.24 16.95 19.49
C THR A 398 -18.52 18.18 20.00
N ASN A 399 -18.88 18.67 21.18
CA ASN A 399 -18.32 19.91 21.70
C ASN A 399 -17.77 19.76 23.12
N ILE A 400 -16.84 20.64 23.47
CA ILE A 400 -16.26 20.75 24.80
C ILE A 400 -16.16 22.21 25.21
N ASN A 401 -16.62 22.52 26.42
CA ASN A 401 -16.39 23.81 27.04
C ASN A 401 -14.97 23.90 27.60
N TYR A 402 -14.05 24.42 26.79
CA TYR A 402 -12.70 24.70 27.24
C TYR A 402 -12.65 25.88 28.22
N GLY A 403 -13.42 26.95 27.94
CA GLY A 403 -13.36 28.22 28.67
C GLY A 403 -13.54 29.42 27.72
N THR A 404 -12.74 30.47 27.88
CA THR A 404 -12.93 31.73 27.15
C THR A 404 -12.51 31.67 25.69
N THR A 405 -11.28 31.25 25.39
CA THR A 405 -10.74 31.29 24.02
C THR A 405 -9.79 30.14 23.78
N VAL A 406 -9.96 29.46 22.65
CA VAL A 406 -9.05 28.43 22.15
C VAL A 406 -8.33 28.97 20.93
N TYR A 407 -7.00 29.12 21.02
CA TYR A 407 -6.18 29.64 19.91
C TYR A 407 -5.62 28.54 19.02
N SER A 408 -5.54 27.30 19.51
CA SER A 408 -4.96 26.21 18.74
C SER A 408 -5.63 24.89 19.07
N VAL A 409 -6.02 24.16 18.01
CA VAL A 409 -6.43 22.76 18.06
C VAL A 409 -5.58 21.96 17.08
N ASN A 410 -5.09 20.78 17.48
CA ASN A 410 -4.22 19.97 16.63
C ASN A 410 -4.43 18.47 16.90
N TRP A 411 -4.82 17.74 15.86
CA TRP A 411 -5.00 16.29 15.91
C TRP A 411 -3.66 15.57 15.91
N ARG A 412 -3.55 14.54 16.75
CA ARG A 412 -2.46 13.59 16.63
C ARG A 412 -2.63 12.77 15.34
N ASN A 413 -1.52 12.43 14.69
CA ASN A 413 -1.48 11.69 13.41
C ASN A 413 -2.20 10.34 13.36
N ASP A 414 -2.63 9.78 14.50
CA ASP A 414 -3.44 8.57 14.54
C ASP A 414 -4.96 8.83 14.60
N GLY A 415 -5.38 10.09 14.68
CA GLY A 415 -6.77 10.53 14.74
C GLY A 415 -7.46 10.25 16.07
N LYS A 416 -6.72 9.83 17.11
CA LYS A 416 -7.30 9.41 18.40
C LYS A 416 -7.20 10.45 19.50
N TYR A 417 -6.36 11.46 19.33
CA TYR A 417 -6.15 12.48 20.34
C TYR A 417 -6.15 13.87 19.71
N LEU A 418 -6.80 14.81 20.38
CA LEU A 418 -6.86 16.22 20.02
C LEU A 418 -6.19 17.03 21.12
N ALA A 419 -5.13 17.77 20.78
CA ALA A 419 -4.54 18.75 21.67
C ALA A 419 -5.23 20.10 21.46
N THR A 420 -5.42 20.83 22.55
CA THR A 420 -6.04 22.15 22.57
C THR A 420 -5.24 23.09 23.47
N GLY A 421 -5.05 24.32 23.02
CA GLY A 421 -4.34 25.38 23.72
C GLY A 421 -5.09 26.70 23.60
N GLY A 422 -5.16 27.47 24.68
CA GLY A 422 -5.93 28.70 24.71
C GLY A 422 -5.64 29.59 25.92
N ASN A 423 -6.64 30.40 26.29
CA ASN A 423 -6.61 31.30 27.45
C ASN A 423 -7.87 31.15 28.32
N ALA A 424 -7.69 31.33 29.62
CA ALA A 424 -8.73 31.25 30.65
C ALA A 424 -9.61 29.97 30.53
N PRO A 425 -9.01 28.78 30.65
CA PRO A 425 -9.75 27.52 30.68
C PRO A 425 -10.55 27.36 31.97
N THR A 426 -11.61 26.56 31.94
CA THR A 426 -12.48 26.30 33.11
C THR A 426 -11.79 25.62 34.28
N ASN A 427 -10.67 24.92 34.02
CA ASN A 427 -9.91 24.14 35.01
C ASN A 427 -8.51 24.70 35.33
N ASN A 428 -8.20 25.92 34.86
CA ASN A 428 -6.88 26.58 35.02
C ASN A 428 -5.69 25.80 34.40
N ASN A 429 -5.94 24.89 33.46
CA ASN A 429 -4.91 24.21 32.69
C ASN A 429 -5.07 24.58 31.20
N GLU A 430 -4.21 25.45 30.71
CA GLU A 430 -4.30 26.02 29.35
C GLU A 430 -3.99 24.96 28.28
N LEU A 431 -3.18 23.96 28.61
CA LEU A 431 -2.94 22.84 27.72
C LEU A 431 -3.87 21.68 28.09
N GLN A 432 -4.65 21.19 27.13
CA GLN A 432 -5.55 20.06 27.34
C GLN A 432 -5.47 19.08 26.17
N VAL A 433 -5.47 17.78 26.47
CA VAL A 433 -5.47 16.69 25.49
C VAL A 433 -6.69 15.81 25.72
N TYR A 434 -7.45 15.61 24.66
CA TYR A 434 -8.66 14.80 24.64
C TYR A 434 -8.45 13.52 23.85
N SER A 435 -8.96 12.40 24.34
CA SER A 435 -9.13 11.20 23.51
C SER A 435 -10.44 11.28 22.74
N PHE A 436 -10.44 10.83 21.49
CA PHE A 436 -11.61 10.81 20.60
C PHE A 436 -11.92 9.40 20.14
N ASP A 437 -13.19 8.99 20.25
CA ASP A 437 -13.66 7.66 19.84
C ASP A 437 -14.47 7.65 18.52
N GLY A 438 -14.56 8.80 17.84
CA GLY A 438 -15.41 9.00 16.66
C GLY A 438 -16.74 9.69 16.96
N SER A 439 -17.10 9.82 18.24
CA SER A 439 -18.38 10.38 18.70
C SER A 439 -18.29 11.24 19.95
N ASN A 440 -17.26 11.07 20.78
CA ASN A 440 -17.09 11.78 22.04
C ASN A 440 -15.64 12.18 22.26
N LEU A 441 -15.45 13.35 22.87
CA LEU A 441 -14.17 13.81 23.40
C LEU A 441 -14.12 13.59 24.91
N SER A 442 -13.03 13.01 25.42
CA SER A 442 -12.80 12.81 26.86
C SER A 442 -11.44 13.38 27.25
N LEU A 443 -11.41 14.27 28.25
CA LEU A 443 -10.16 14.87 28.74
C LEU A 443 -9.30 13.77 29.37
N VAL A 444 -8.08 13.59 28.85
CA VAL A 444 -7.16 12.55 29.33
C VAL A 444 -5.91 13.12 29.99
N ALA A 445 -5.43 14.29 29.54
CA ALA A 445 -4.31 14.98 30.16
C ALA A 445 -4.51 16.50 30.09
N SER A 446 -3.94 17.23 31.05
CA SER A 446 -3.93 18.69 31.03
C SER A 446 -2.74 19.23 31.83
N GLN A 447 -2.31 20.44 31.51
CA GLN A 447 -1.17 21.09 32.16
C GLN A 447 -1.40 22.61 32.25
N ASN A 448 -1.05 23.20 33.40
CA ASN A 448 -0.98 24.64 33.55
C ASN A 448 0.26 25.15 32.80
N PHE A 449 0.05 25.99 31.80
CA PHE A 449 1.11 26.67 31.07
C PHE A 449 1.33 28.06 31.64
N GLY A 450 0.26 28.79 31.95
CA GLY A 450 0.32 30.19 32.38
C GLY A 450 -0.91 30.96 31.91
N ASP A 451 -0.73 31.80 30.89
CA ASP A 451 -1.81 32.69 30.44
C ASP A 451 -2.29 32.34 29.02
N TYR A 452 -1.42 32.42 28.02
CA TYR A 452 -1.80 32.23 26.62
C TYR A 452 -0.99 31.11 26.00
N ILE A 453 -1.65 30.09 25.46
CA ILE A 453 -1.06 29.18 24.47
C ILE A 453 -1.62 29.56 23.10
N TYR A 454 -0.74 29.97 22.19
CA TYR A 454 -1.12 30.34 20.82
C TYR A 454 -0.96 29.18 19.84
N SER A 455 -0.09 28.21 20.13
CA SER A 455 0.18 27.11 19.21
C SER A 455 0.51 25.82 19.93
N VAL A 456 -0.12 24.74 19.50
CA VAL A 456 0.21 23.36 19.88
C VAL A 456 0.39 22.51 18.63
N ASP A 457 1.41 21.64 18.62
CA ASP A 457 1.67 20.77 17.47
C ASP A 457 2.25 19.42 17.88
N TRP A 458 1.60 18.35 17.41
CA TRP A 458 2.07 16.99 17.64
C TRP A 458 3.27 16.68 16.74
N SER A 459 4.32 16.14 17.34
CA SER A 459 5.40 15.55 16.56
C SER A 459 4.87 14.46 15.62
N PRO A 460 5.45 14.25 14.43
CA PRO A 460 4.92 13.31 13.44
C PRO A 460 4.77 11.87 13.93
N ASN A 461 5.58 11.48 14.91
CA ASN A 461 5.55 10.15 15.53
C ASN A 461 4.49 10.00 16.64
N GLY A 462 3.82 11.10 17.02
CA GLY A 462 2.78 11.17 18.06
C GLY A 462 3.27 11.01 19.49
N LYS A 463 4.58 11.02 19.75
CA LYS A 463 5.19 10.83 21.08
C LYS A 463 5.40 12.14 21.83
N TYR A 464 5.61 13.24 21.11
CA TYR A 464 5.86 14.56 21.68
C TYR A 464 4.82 15.58 21.21
N LEU A 465 4.53 16.53 22.08
CA LEU A 465 3.67 17.68 21.83
C LEU A 465 4.46 18.96 22.12
N ALA A 466 4.60 19.82 21.12
CA ALA A 466 5.22 21.13 21.27
C ALA A 466 4.14 22.17 21.62
N VAL A 467 4.49 23.11 22.48
CA VAL A 467 3.60 24.15 23.02
C VAL A 467 4.32 25.48 23.01
N GLY A 468 3.67 26.50 22.47
CA GLY A 468 4.19 27.85 22.31
C GLY A 468 3.15 28.88 22.75
N GLY A 469 3.59 29.89 23.50
CA GLY A 469 2.67 30.87 24.05
C GLY A 469 3.34 32.11 24.63
N LYS A 470 2.63 32.74 25.57
CA LYS A 470 3.04 33.98 26.25
C LYS A 470 2.78 33.87 27.76
N THR A 471 3.69 34.48 28.53
CA THR A 471 3.66 34.52 30.00
C THR A 471 3.45 33.15 30.67
N PRO A 472 4.33 32.17 30.37
CA PRO A 472 4.28 30.86 31.01
C PRO A 472 4.71 30.95 32.48
N THR A 473 4.15 30.08 33.34
CA THR A 473 4.56 29.97 34.75
C THR A 473 5.99 29.46 34.93
N SER A 474 6.51 28.72 33.95
CA SER A 474 7.90 28.23 33.94
C SER A 474 8.93 29.30 33.62
N GLY A 475 8.53 30.41 33.00
CA GLY A 475 9.43 31.43 32.44
C GLY A 475 9.98 31.12 31.04
N ASP A 476 9.61 29.99 30.43
CA ASP A 476 10.03 29.57 29.09
C ASP A 476 8.81 29.40 28.16
N GLU A 477 8.74 30.19 27.08
CA GLU A 477 7.59 30.24 26.16
C GLU A 477 7.43 28.99 25.30
N ILE A 478 8.51 28.24 25.09
CA ILE A 478 8.51 27.01 24.32
C ILE A 478 8.60 25.84 25.29
N GLN A 479 7.68 24.88 25.19
CA GLN A 479 7.68 23.68 26.03
C GLN A 479 7.40 22.43 25.20
N ILE A 480 8.17 21.37 25.43
CA ILE A 480 7.99 20.06 24.79
C ILE A 480 7.58 19.04 25.83
N TYR A 481 6.43 18.41 25.61
CA TYR A 481 5.91 17.33 26.44
C TYR A 481 6.06 16.00 25.72
N SER A 482 6.44 14.96 26.45
CA SER A 482 6.17 13.58 26.04
C SER A 482 4.74 13.22 26.42
N PHE A 483 4.09 12.43 25.56
CA PHE A 483 2.74 11.94 25.79
C PHE A 483 2.71 10.41 25.72
N GLY A 484 2.31 9.78 26.82
CA GLY A 484 2.20 8.34 26.96
C GLY A 484 1.33 7.99 28.16
N GLU A 485 0.65 6.85 28.10
CA GLU A 485 -0.26 6.41 29.17
C GLU A 485 -1.32 7.46 29.54
N ASN A 486 -1.81 8.23 28.55
CA ASN A 486 -2.74 9.33 28.75
C ASN A 486 -2.22 10.43 29.71
N SER A 487 -0.91 10.67 29.73
CA SER A 487 -0.29 11.68 30.59
C SER A 487 0.69 12.55 29.80
N LEU A 488 0.83 13.81 30.22
CA LEU A 488 1.82 14.76 29.72
C LEU A 488 3.00 14.85 30.70
N LYS A 489 4.22 14.76 30.18
CA LYS A 489 5.44 14.95 30.96
C LYS A 489 6.38 15.90 30.25
N LEU A 490 6.70 17.03 30.88
CA LEU A 490 7.65 18.01 30.36
C LEU A 490 9.04 17.36 30.16
N ILE A 491 9.59 17.53 28.96
CA ILE A 491 10.90 17.01 28.57
C ILE A 491 11.94 18.12 28.54
N THR A 492 11.61 19.24 27.91
CA THR A 492 12.49 20.40 27.78
C THR A 492 11.65 21.66 27.56
N SER A 493 12.21 22.80 27.89
CA SER A 493 11.65 24.11 27.60
C SER A 493 12.76 25.05 27.09
N GLN A 494 12.38 26.13 26.42
CA GLN A 494 13.30 27.17 25.96
C GLN A 494 12.66 28.55 26.06
N ASN A 495 13.47 29.52 26.51
CA ASN A 495 13.11 30.93 26.50
C ASN A 495 13.20 31.45 25.07
N TYR A 496 12.06 31.89 24.53
CA TYR A 496 12.02 32.56 23.24
C TYR A 496 12.11 34.07 23.42
N GLY A 497 11.43 34.64 24.41
CA GLY A 497 11.40 36.08 24.69
C GLY A 497 10.03 36.54 25.16
N THR A 498 9.22 37.11 24.27
CA THR A 498 7.92 37.69 24.67
C THR A 498 6.74 36.79 24.35
N SER A 499 6.62 36.35 23.10
CA SER A 499 5.47 35.57 22.63
C SER A 499 5.88 34.65 21.50
N VAL A 500 5.54 33.38 21.62
CA VAL A 500 5.57 32.41 20.51
C VAL A 500 4.16 32.29 19.96
N ASN A 501 3.97 32.76 18.73
CA ASN A 501 2.65 32.77 18.09
C ASN A 501 2.40 31.48 17.30
N THR A 502 3.46 30.83 16.81
CA THR A 502 3.36 29.63 15.98
C THR A 502 4.55 28.69 16.18
N LEU A 503 4.27 27.39 16.13
CA LEU A 503 5.28 26.35 16.04
C LEU A 503 4.82 25.24 15.10
N ASN A 504 5.76 24.61 14.40
CA ASN A 504 5.44 23.51 13.49
C ASN A 504 6.61 22.54 13.38
N TRP A 505 6.35 21.25 13.66
CA TRP A 505 7.32 20.19 13.51
C TRP A 505 7.61 19.93 12.04
N SER A 506 8.89 19.72 11.72
CA SER A 506 9.26 19.19 10.42
C SER A 506 8.67 17.78 10.24
N PRO A 507 8.35 17.35 9.00
CA PRO A 507 7.73 16.04 8.73
C PRO A 507 8.55 14.83 9.21
N ASN A 508 9.87 15.00 9.36
CA ASN A 508 10.79 13.99 9.89
C ASN A 508 10.84 13.97 11.44
N GLY A 509 10.22 14.93 12.11
CA GLY A 509 10.13 15.07 13.58
C GLY A 509 11.43 15.46 14.28
N LYS A 510 12.42 15.96 13.55
CA LYS A 510 13.73 16.34 14.09
C LYS A 510 13.90 17.83 14.30
N TYR A 511 13.16 18.64 13.55
CA TYR A 511 13.26 20.09 13.61
C TYR A 511 11.92 20.68 14.02
N LEU A 512 11.97 21.77 14.76
CA LEU A 512 10.81 22.55 15.15
C LEU A 512 11.04 23.98 14.67
N ALA A 513 10.20 24.44 13.74
CA ALA A 513 10.20 25.84 13.34
C ALA A 513 9.31 26.64 14.29
N ILE A 514 9.75 27.82 14.66
CA ILE A 514 9.13 28.68 15.67
C ILE A 514 9.07 30.10 15.11
N GLY A 515 7.91 30.74 15.28
CA GLY A 515 7.67 32.13 14.92
C GLY A 515 6.95 32.86 16.05
N GLY A 516 7.31 34.12 16.26
CA GLY A 516 6.79 34.90 17.37
C GLY A 516 7.11 36.38 17.26
N SER A 517 7.13 37.05 18.40
CA SER A 517 7.38 38.49 18.53
C SER A 517 8.41 38.76 19.62
N SER A 518 9.32 39.69 19.34
CA SER A 518 10.36 40.15 20.28
C SER A 518 11.16 39.02 20.95
N PRO A 519 11.86 38.19 20.15
CA PRO A 519 12.71 37.12 20.66
C PRO A 519 13.99 37.66 21.33
N VAL A 520 14.54 36.90 22.28
CA VAL A 520 15.83 37.22 22.91
C VAL A 520 17.03 37.10 21.96
N SER A 521 16.91 36.31 20.89
CA SER A 521 17.96 36.13 19.88
C SER A 521 18.10 37.33 18.93
N GLY A 522 17.03 38.13 18.78
CA GLY A 522 16.90 39.19 17.78
C GLY A 522 16.17 38.78 16.49
N ASP A 523 16.07 37.48 16.19
CA ASP A 523 15.46 36.97 14.96
C ASP A 523 14.13 36.23 15.24
N GLU A 524 13.03 36.63 14.60
CA GLU A 524 11.69 36.11 14.89
C GLU A 524 11.47 34.67 14.42
N ILE A 525 12.12 34.25 13.34
CA ILE A 525 12.04 32.86 12.86
C ILE A 525 13.22 32.09 13.44
N GLN A 526 12.94 30.98 14.12
CA GLN A 526 13.97 30.11 14.69
C GLN A 526 13.68 28.64 14.36
N ILE A 527 14.72 27.89 13.99
CA ILE A 527 14.65 26.44 13.84
C ILE A 527 15.49 25.76 14.91
N TYR A 528 14.85 24.91 15.70
CA TYR A 528 15.52 24.07 16.69
C TYR A 528 15.62 22.63 16.20
N TYR A 529 16.74 21.99 16.49
CA TYR A 529 16.87 20.54 16.44
C TYR A 529 16.45 19.92 17.78
N PHE A 530 15.65 18.86 17.70
CA PHE A 530 15.20 18.08 18.85
C PHE A 530 15.75 16.66 18.79
N ASN A 531 16.54 16.29 19.80
CA ASN A 531 17.17 14.97 19.89
C ASN A 531 16.32 13.94 20.69
N GLY A 532 15.10 14.30 21.09
CA GLY A 532 14.26 13.48 21.98
C GLY A 532 14.32 13.89 23.46
N SER A 533 15.25 14.77 23.84
CA SER A 533 15.44 15.21 25.23
C SER A 533 15.72 16.70 25.40
N SER A 534 16.26 17.38 24.40
CA SER A 534 16.60 18.80 24.45
C SER A 534 16.42 19.47 23.09
N LEU A 535 16.21 20.78 23.11
CA LEU A 535 16.19 21.65 21.93
C LEU A 535 17.53 22.37 21.79
N SER A 536 18.08 22.42 20.59
CA SER A 536 19.26 23.23 20.24
C SER A 536 18.98 24.08 19.01
N LEU A 537 19.19 25.40 19.09
CA LEU A 537 19.02 26.30 17.95
C LEU A 537 19.97 25.90 16.82
N VAL A 538 19.42 25.73 15.61
CA VAL A 538 20.17 25.39 14.40
C VAL A 538 20.46 26.65 13.61
N ASP A 539 19.41 27.42 13.33
CA ASP A 539 19.50 28.67 12.57
C ASP A 539 18.31 29.59 12.89
N SER A 540 18.45 30.86 12.57
CA SER A 540 17.42 31.88 12.74
C SER A 540 17.42 32.91 11.61
N GLN A 541 16.29 33.58 11.43
CA GLN A 541 16.10 34.55 10.35
C GLN A 541 15.26 35.73 10.83
N ASP A 542 15.78 36.95 10.60
CA ASP A 542 15.04 38.20 10.77
C ASP A 542 13.83 38.20 9.84
N TYR A 543 12.64 38.35 10.44
CA TYR A 543 11.40 38.60 9.72
C TYR A 543 11.02 40.08 9.83
N GLY A 544 11.18 40.67 11.01
CA GLY A 544 11.14 42.11 11.27
C GLY A 544 10.27 42.57 12.44
N SER A 545 9.22 41.82 12.79
CA SER A 545 8.36 42.21 13.91
C SER A 545 7.60 41.05 14.51
N SER A 546 6.63 40.49 13.78
CA SER A 546 5.76 39.43 14.30
C SER A 546 5.46 38.42 13.24
N VAL A 547 5.86 37.18 13.50
CA VAL A 547 5.46 36.01 12.72
C VAL A 547 4.24 35.40 13.40
N TRP A 548 3.14 35.25 12.67
CA TRP A 548 1.89 34.70 13.18
C TRP A 548 1.69 33.24 12.80
N THR A 549 2.30 32.78 11.71
CA THR A 549 2.13 31.42 11.20
C THR A 549 3.37 30.93 10.48
N ILE A 550 3.71 29.66 10.70
CA ILE A 550 4.73 28.91 9.96
C ILE A 550 4.14 27.54 9.60
N SER A 551 4.40 27.09 8.37
CA SER A 551 4.05 25.74 7.93
C SER A 551 5.19 25.13 7.14
N TRP A 552 5.64 23.94 7.54
CA TRP A 552 6.54 23.12 6.72
C TRP A 552 5.84 22.58 5.49
N SER A 553 6.58 22.44 4.39
CA SER A 553 6.20 21.55 3.30
C SER A 553 6.22 20.10 3.80
N HIS A 554 5.35 19.25 3.27
CA HIS A 554 5.23 17.84 3.65
C HIS A 554 6.49 17.02 3.33
N ASP A 555 7.34 17.47 2.39
CA ASP A 555 8.64 16.87 2.12
C ASP A 555 9.76 17.36 3.04
N GLY A 556 9.51 18.40 3.86
CA GLY A 556 10.45 18.97 4.82
C GLY A 556 11.61 19.76 4.21
N LYS A 557 11.57 20.04 2.90
CA LYS A 557 12.61 20.83 2.21
C LYS A 557 12.39 22.33 2.32
N TYR A 558 11.14 22.74 2.51
CA TYR A 558 10.73 24.13 2.54
C TYR A 558 9.83 24.41 3.74
N PHE A 559 9.75 25.66 4.12
CA PHE A 559 8.70 26.14 5.01
C PHE A 559 8.28 27.55 4.59
N ALA A 560 7.03 27.89 4.86
CA ALA A 560 6.47 29.19 4.60
C ALA A 560 6.19 29.90 5.91
N ALA A 561 6.49 31.19 5.97
CA ALA A 561 6.23 32.07 7.12
C ALA A 561 5.35 33.24 6.70
N GLY A 562 4.44 33.62 7.60
CA GLY A 562 3.48 34.71 7.43
C GLY A 562 3.32 35.48 8.73
N GLY A 563 3.16 36.79 8.61
CA GLY A 563 3.25 37.70 9.74
C GLY A 563 2.79 39.10 9.40
N GLY A 564 3.25 40.07 10.19
CA GLY A 564 3.00 41.49 10.00
C GLY A 564 4.27 42.32 10.02
N THR A 565 4.30 43.38 9.22
CA THR A 565 5.41 44.36 9.14
C THR A 565 6.80 43.73 8.93
N PRO A 566 6.99 42.91 7.88
CA PRO A 566 8.27 42.28 7.60
C PRO A 566 9.33 43.30 7.12
N THR A 567 10.61 43.10 7.43
CA THR A 567 11.71 43.95 6.94
C THR A 567 11.83 43.93 5.42
N SER A 568 11.45 42.82 4.77
CA SER A 568 11.44 42.67 3.32
C SER A 568 10.35 43.47 2.60
N GLY A 569 9.30 43.89 3.32
CA GLY A 569 8.08 44.47 2.74
C GLY A 569 7.08 43.46 2.16
N ASN A 570 7.37 42.15 2.20
CA ASN A 570 6.48 41.09 1.72
C ASN A 570 6.08 40.14 2.87
N GLU A 571 4.78 40.03 3.19
CA GLU A 571 4.30 39.25 4.34
C GLU A 571 4.46 37.74 4.16
N LEU A 572 4.25 37.23 2.94
CA LEU A 572 4.48 35.81 2.65
C LEU A 572 5.94 35.61 2.29
N GLN A 573 6.64 34.74 3.02
CA GLN A 573 8.02 34.35 2.71
C GLN A 573 8.15 32.82 2.69
N VAL A 574 8.80 32.28 1.67
CA VAL A 574 9.10 30.85 1.54
C VAL A 574 10.60 30.64 1.61
N PHE A 575 11.01 29.73 2.48
CA PHE A 575 12.39 29.38 2.74
C PHE A 575 12.65 27.93 2.36
N SER A 576 13.88 27.66 1.95
CA SER A 576 14.45 26.32 1.94
C SER A 576 15.19 26.06 3.24
N PHE A 577 15.22 24.80 3.67
CA PHE A 577 16.00 24.35 4.82
C PHE A 577 16.67 23.02 4.52
N ASP A 578 18.00 22.99 4.62
CA ASP A 578 18.83 21.85 4.24
C ASP A 578 19.32 21.03 5.44
N SER A 579 18.67 21.15 6.60
CA SER A 579 19.10 20.67 7.92
C SER A 579 20.16 21.51 8.63
N SER A 580 20.69 22.56 7.99
CA SER A 580 21.72 23.41 8.60
C SER A 580 21.44 24.91 8.48
N ALA A 581 20.85 25.35 7.38
CA ALA A 581 20.63 26.77 7.13
C ALA A 581 19.23 27.04 6.55
N ILE A 582 18.69 28.20 6.92
CA ILE A 582 17.50 28.83 6.35
C ILE A 582 17.95 29.66 5.15
N SER A 583 17.23 29.57 4.03
CA SER A 583 17.53 30.40 2.86
C SER A 583 16.24 30.82 2.16
N LEU A 584 16.02 32.14 2.04
CA LEU A 584 14.85 32.70 1.38
C LEU A 584 14.85 32.34 -0.11
N ILE A 585 13.72 31.82 -0.59
CA ILE A 585 13.52 31.39 -1.98
C ILE A 585 12.66 32.39 -2.75
N ASP A 586 11.48 32.73 -2.21
CA ASP A 586 10.57 33.71 -2.81
C ASP A 586 9.72 34.37 -1.71
N SER A 587 9.15 35.52 -2.02
CA SER A 587 8.23 36.24 -1.15
C SER A 587 7.16 36.98 -1.95
N LYS A 588 6.00 37.24 -1.33
CA LYS A 588 4.88 37.97 -1.93
C LYS A 588 4.26 38.95 -0.94
N ASP A 589 3.95 40.13 -1.46
CA ASP A 589 3.13 41.15 -0.79
C ASP A 589 1.70 40.62 -0.69
N TYR A 590 1.24 40.42 0.53
CA TYR A 590 -0.15 40.11 0.80
C TYR A 590 -0.91 41.40 1.12
N GLY A 591 -0.35 42.28 1.95
CA GLY A 591 -0.86 43.63 2.18
C GLY A 591 -0.71 44.13 3.61
N THR A 592 -1.25 43.40 4.60
CA THR A 592 -1.17 43.82 6.01
C THR A 592 -0.72 42.71 6.95
N PHE A 593 -1.57 41.69 7.17
CA PHE A 593 -1.28 40.60 8.10
C PHE A 593 -1.67 39.27 7.50
N ILE A 594 -0.75 38.30 7.51
CA ILE A 594 -1.06 36.90 7.27
C ILE A 594 -1.14 36.21 8.63
N TYR A 595 -2.30 35.62 8.94
CA TYR A 595 -2.52 34.87 10.18
C TYR A 595 -2.44 33.36 9.97
N ALA A 596 -2.61 32.89 8.74
CA ALA A 596 -2.69 31.47 8.45
C ALA A 596 -1.99 31.09 7.15
N ILE A 597 -1.20 30.01 7.21
CA ILE A 597 -0.55 29.39 6.06
C ILE A 597 -0.66 27.88 6.21
N ASN A 598 -0.98 27.19 5.12
CA ASN A 598 -0.91 25.73 5.09
C ASN A 598 -0.47 25.22 3.71
N TRP A 599 0.54 24.35 3.70
CA TRP A 599 0.97 23.66 2.49
C TRP A 599 -0.02 22.58 2.09
N SER A 600 -0.26 22.42 0.80
CA SER A 600 -1.02 21.30 0.28
C SER A 600 -0.25 19.97 0.50
N PRO A 601 -0.96 18.85 0.68
CA PRO A 601 -0.36 17.52 0.84
C PRO A 601 0.55 17.05 -0.29
N ASP A 602 0.41 17.63 -1.48
CA ASP A 602 1.22 17.33 -2.66
C ASP A 602 2.50 18.19 -2.79
N ASN A 603 2.70 19.18 -1.89
CA ASN A 603 3.77 20.19 -1.91
C ASN A 603 3.75 21.16 -3.11
N LEU A 604 2.66 21.18 -3.89
CA LEU A 604 2.56 22.02 -5.08
C LEU A 604 1.87 23.35 -4.80
N HIS A 605 1.12 23.47 -3.70
CA HIS A 605 0.31 24.64 -3.40
C HIS A 605 0.45 25.08 -1.94
N ILE A 606 0.15 26.35 -1.71
CA ILE A 606 0.11 26.98 -0.39
C ILE A 606 -1.19 27.77 -0.31
N ALA A 607 -2.03 27.47 0.68
CA ALA A 607 -3.18 28.29 1.01
C ALA A 607 -2.78 29.28 2.10
N ILE A 608 -3.14 30.55 1.92
CA ILE A 608 -2.89 31.62 2.89
C ILE A 608 -4.17 32.38 3.21
N GLY A 609 -4.24 32.92 4.42
CA GLY A 609 -5.35 33.74 4.88
C GLY A 609 -4.92 34.78 5.91
N GLY A 610 -5.57 35.94 5.89
CA GLY A 610 -5.22 37.05 6.77
C GLY A 610 -6.20 38.21 6.78
N LEU A 611 -5.69 39.41 7.05
CA LEU A 611 -6.43 40.68 7.07
C LEU A 611 -5.80 41.70 6.12
N GLY A 612 -6.65 42.43 5.40
CA GLY A 612 -6.25 43.56 4.56
C GLY A 612 -5.36 43.18 3.37
N PRO A 613 -5.77 42.21 2.52
CA PRO A 613 -5.03 41.86 1.31
C PRO A 613 -5.08 43.01 0.27
N THR A 614 -4.01 43.18 -0.50
CA THR A 614 -3.96 44.15 -1.62
C THR A 614 -4.93 43.82 -2.75
N SER A 615 -5.25 42.53 -2.94
CA SER A 615 -6.22 42.06 -3.95
C SER A 615 -7.68 42.33 -3.55
N GLY A 616 -7.96 42.50 -2.26
CA GLY A 616 -9.32 42.51 -1.71
C GLY A 616 -9.89 41.11 -1.38
N ASP A 617 -9.16 40.05 -1.68
CA ASP A 617 -9.56 38.65 -1.40
C ASP A 617 -8.67 38.06 -0.30
N GLU A 618 -9.26 37.72 0.85
CA GLU A 618 -8.50 37.25 2.02
C GLU A 618 -7.97 35.83 1.88
N LEU A 619 -8.67 34.94 1.17
CA LEU A 619 -8.17 33.60 0.89
C LEU A 619 -7.39 33.63 -0.42
N GLN A 620 -6.14 33.19 -0.41
CA GLN A 620 -5.32 33.08 -1.61
C GLN A 620 -4.62 31.72 -1.69
N VAL A 621 -4.56 31.14 -2.88
CA VAL A 621 -3.81 29.91 -3.15
C VAL A 621 -2.70 30.17 -4.14
N TYR A 622 -1.47 29.87 -3.75
CA TYR A 622 -0.29 29.95 -4.59
C TYR A 622 0.15 28.56 -5.02
N SER A 623 0.62 28.42 -6.25
CA SER A 623 1.42 27.28 -6.67
C SER A 623 2.90 27.55 -6.39
N PHE A 624 3.64 26.51 -6.02
CA PHE A 624 5.07 26.54 -5.75
C PHE A 624 5.78 25.40 -6.46
N ASN A 625 6.79 25.74 -7.27
CA ASN A 625 7.53 24.78 -8.09
C ASN A 625 8.92 24.43 -7.52
N GLY A 626 9.21 24.83 -6.29
CA GLY A 626 10.54 24.71 -5.67
C GLY A 626 11.41 25.97 -5.77
N SER A 627 10.99 26.97 -6.55
CA SER A 627 11.76 28.20 -6.79
C SER A 627 10.94 29.48 -6.81
N SER A 628 9.66 29.43 -7.18
CA SER A 628 8.81 30.62 -7.28
C SER A 628 7.36 30.32 -6.88
N LEU A 629 6.70 31.35 -6.34
CA LEU A 629 5.28 31.38 -6.01
C LEU A 629 4.50 32.05 -7.14
N HIS A 630 3.39 31.44 -7.53
CA HIS A 630 2.44 32.01 -8.49
C HIS A 630 1.02 31.92 -7.95
N LEU A 631 0.32 33.05 -7.83
CA LEU A 631 -1.09 33.07 -7.44
C LEU A 631 -1.91 32.26 -8.47
N VAL A 632 -2.66 31.27 -7.98
CA VAL A 632 -3.52 30.41 -8.79
C VAL A 632 -4.95 30.93 -8.74
N ASP A 633 -5.46 31.15 -7.52
CA ASP A 633 -6.82 31.64 -7.30
C ASP A 633 -6.97 32.35 -5.94
N SER A 634 -8.01 33.15 -5.80
CA SER A 634 -8.34 33.87 -4.56
C SER A 634 -9.85 34.04 -4.37
N GLU A 635 -10.28 34.11 -3.12
CA GLU A 635 -11.69 34.22 -2.75
C GLU A 635 -11.90 35.25 -1.64
N ASN A 636 -12.99 36.02 -1.76
CA ASN A 636 -13.40 36.98 -0.74
C ASN A 636 -14.07 36.24 0.43
N TYR A 637 -13.46 36.33 1.59
CA TYR A 637 -14.02 35.77 2.82
C TYR A 637 -14.84 36.82 3.57
N GLY A 638 -14.35 38.06 3.64
CA GLY A 638 -15.10 39.22 4.11
C GLY A 638 -14.29 40.21 4.95
N THR A 639 -13.51 39.76 5.93
CA THR A 639 -12.69 40.67 6.76
C THR A 639 -11.40 40.03 7.26
N VAL A 640 -11.50 38.94 8.05
CA VAL A 640 -10.31 38.28 8.60
C VAL A 640 -10.44 36.78 8.50
N ILE A 641 -9.47 36.16 7.83
CA ILE A 641 -9.20 34.72 7.99
C ILE A 641 -8.12 34.56 9.05
N SER A 642 -8.45 33.84 10.11
CA SER A 642 -7.54 33.55 11.23
C SER A 642 -6.84 32.19 11.05
N THR A 643 -7.43 31.28 10.28
CA THR A 643 -6.91 29.93 10.09
C THR A 643 -7.32 29.34 8.74
N VAL A 644 -6.40 28.59 8.12
CA VAL A 644 -6.62 27.81 6.89
C VAL A 644 -5.99 26.43 7.03
N ASN A 645 -6.60 25.41 6.44
CA ASN A 645 -6.04 24.06 6.47
C ASN A 645 -6.45 23.26 5.23
N TRP A 646 -5.49 22.60 4.59
CA TRP A 646 -5.80 21.61 3.58
C TRP A 646 -6.31 20.33 4.22
N SER A 647 -7.35 19.76 3.64
CA SER A 647 -7.78 18.40 3.95
C SER A 647 -6.67 17.37 3.67
N PRO A 648 -6.62 16.23 4.38
CA PRO A 648 -5.55 15.25 4.23
C PRO A 648 -5.44 14.59 2.84
N ASN A 649 -6.51 14.66 2.03
CA ASN A 649 -6.50 14.20 0.64
C ASN A 649 -6.08 15.30 -0.35
N GLY A 650 -6.02 16.58 0.08
CA GLY A 650 -5.64 17.72 -0.74
C GLY A 650 -6.74 18.25 -1.66
N GLU A 651 -7.98 17.76 -1.52
CA GLU A 651 -9.10 18.15 -2.40
C GLU A 651 -9.88 19.36 -1.88
N TYR A 652 -9.80 19.59 -0.58
CA TYR A 652 -10.53 20.65 0.11
C TYR A 652 -9.62 21.56 0.92
N ILE A 653 -10.01 22.82 1.02
CA ILE A 653 -9.41 23.83 1.90
C ILE A 653 -10.51 24.30 2.85
N SER A 654 -10.24 24.21 4.15
CA SER A 654 -11.06 24.88 5.15
C SER A 654 -10.46 26.25 5.45
N ALA A 655 -11.29 27.29 5.47
CA ALA A 655 -10.93 28.64 5.87
C ALA A 655 -11.89 29.12 6.97
N ALA A 656 -11.36 29.74 8.01
CA ALA A 656 -12.18 30.27 9.08
C ALA A 656 -11.57 31.49 9.77
N GLY A 657 -12.43 32.32 10.36
CA GLY A 657 -12.00 33.56 11.01
C GLY A 657 -13.15 34.36 11.60
N THR A 658 -13.14 35.68 11.38
CA THR A 658 -14.07 36.63 12.02
C THR A 658 -14.74 37.51 10.98
N SER A 659 -16.04 37.76 11.16
CA SER A 659 -16.87 38.62 10.30
C SER A 659 -16.83 38.24 8.81
N PRO A 660 -17.18 36.99 8.45
CA PRO A 660 -17.32 36.59 7.05
C PRO A 660 -18.47 37.36 6.37
N ALA A 661 -18.37 37.60 5.06
CA ALA A 661 -19.42 38.24 4.28
C ALA A 661 -20.73 37.43 4.26
N SER A 662 -20.64 36.11 4.45
CA SER A 662 -21.76 35.17 4.39
C SER A 662 -22.43 34.89 5.75
N ASN A 663 -21.92 35.44 6.85
CA ASN A 663 -22.25 35.02 8.24
C ASN A 663 -21.97 33.54 8.55
N ASN A 664 -21.14 32.86 7.75
CA ASN A 664 -20.65 31.52 8.04
C ASN A 664 -19.14 31.57 8.27
N GLU A 665 -18.73 31.47 9.53
CA GLU A 665 -17.32 31.62 9.95
C GLU A 665 -16.45 30.46 9.49
N ILE A 666 -17.03 29.32 9.16
CA ILE A 666 -16.29 28.16 8.63
C ILE A 666 -16.72 27.97 7.18
N GLN A 667 -15.76 27.99 6.26
CA GLN A 667 -16.01 27.82 4.83
C GLN A 667 -15.10 26.73 4.27
N ILE A 668 -15.67 25.83 3.47
CA ILE A 668 -14.96 24.71 2.84
C ILE A 668 -15.02 24.88 1.33
N TYR A 669 -13.85 24.97 0.73
CA TYR A 669 -13.68 25.09 -0.70
C TYR A 669 -13.17 23.76 -1.26
N SER A 670 -13.72 23.29 -2.38
CA SER A 670 -13.01 22.33 -3.22
C SER A 670 -11.97 23.04 -4.06
N PHE A 671 -10.83 22.40 -4.29
CA PHE A 671 -9.77 22.90 -5.16
C PHE A 671 -9.36 21.82 -6.16
N ASP A 672 -9.48 22.11 -7.45
CA ASP A 672 -9.18 21.15 -8.54
C ASP A 672 -7.76 21.27 -9.11
N GLY A 673 -6.91 22.09 -8.48
CA GLY A 673 -5.59 22.48 -8.98
C GLY A 673 -5.58 23.82 -9.70
N SER A 674 -6.73 24.40 -10.00
CA SER A 674 -6.84 25.66 -10.74
C SER A 674 -7.85 26.66 -10.18
N ALA A 675 -8.92 26.18 -9.54
CA ALA A 675 -9.97 27.04 -9.02
C ALA A 675 -10.47 26.59 -7.65
N LEU A 676 -10.83 27.56 -6.83
CA LEU A 676 -11.58 27.42 -5.60
C LEU A 676 -13.07 27.37 -5.93
N THR A 677 -13.81 26.54 -5.21
CA THR A 677 -15.28 26.54 -5.28
C THR A 677 -15.83 26.29 -3.90
N LEU A 678 -16.60 27.23 -3.36
CA LEU A 678 -17.25 27.07 -2.07
C LEU A 678 -18.28 25.93 -2.16
N ILE A 679 -18.10 24.87 -1.38
CA ILE A 679 -18.97 23.69 -1.39
C ILE A 679 -19.74 23.49 -0.09
N ALA A 680 -19.24 24.04 1.03
CA ALA A 680 -19.93 23.98 2.31
C ALA A 680 -19.55 25.18 3.18
N ALA A 681 -20.46 25.61 4.05
CA ALA A 681 -20.19 26.66 5.03
C ALA A 681 -21.05 26.44 6.27
N GLN A 682 -20.52 26.83 7.43
CA GLN A 682 -21.19 26.69 8.72
C GLN A 682 -20.99 27.95 9.57
N ASN A 683 -22.07 28.39 10.21
CA ASN A 683 -22.03 29.42 11.24
C ASN A 683 -21.54 28.80 12.56
N TYR A 684 -20.53 29.44 13.14
CA TYR A 684 -19.94 29.11 14.44
C TYR A 684 -20.31 30.15 15.51
N GLY A 685 -20.57 31.40 15.09
CA GLY A 685 -21.21 32.43 15.92
C GLY A 685 -20.46 33.75 16.00
N SER A 686 -19.12 33.72 16.11
CA SER A 686 -18.35 34.99 16.05
C SER A 686 -16.94 34.88 15.50
N SER A 687 -16.08 34.08 16.14
CA SER A 687 -14.65 34.14 15.87
C SER A 687 -14.02 32.77 16.05
N VAL A 688 -13.57 32.22 14.94
CA VAL A 688 -12.80 30.98 14.87
C VAL A 688 -11.33 31.35 14.83
N GLN A 689 -10.53 30.76 15.70
CA GLN A 689 -9.08 31.01 15.81
C GLN A 689 -8.26 29.86 15.24
N SER A 690 -8.79 28.63 15.27
CA SER A 690 -8.06 27.45 14.81
C SER A 690 -8.98 26.39 14.25
N ILE A 691 -8.54 25.77 13.14
CA ILE A 691 -9.17 24.59 12.57
C ILE A 691 -8.09 23.56 12.24
N ASN A 692 -8.41 22.29 12.42
CA ASN A 692 -7.51 21.21 12.05
C ASN A 692 -8.27 19.95 11.64
N TRP A 693 -7.98 19.44 10.45
CA TRP A 693 -8.55 18.20 9.96
C TRP A 693 -8.00 17.02 10.74
N CYS A 694 -8.89 16.11 11.14
CA CYS A 694 -8.46 14.79 11.58
C CYS A 694 -7.73 14.09 10.42
N PRO A 695 -6.62 13.37 10.66
CA PRO A 695 -5.84 12.71 9.60
C PRO A 695 -6.63 11.74 8.70
N ASN A 696 -7.79 11.26 9.16
CA ASN A 696 -8.69 10.41 8.36
C ASN A 696 -9.57 11.20 7.36
N GLY A 697 -9.56 12.54 7.42
CA GLY A 697 -10.36 13.44 6.59
C GLY A 697 -11.84 13.52 6.97
N GLN A 698 -12.31 12.73 7.92
CA GLN A 698 -13.74 12.66 8.25
C GLN A 698 -14.20 13.73 9.24
N TYR A 699 -13.29 14.27 10.04
CA TYR A 699 -13.61 15.21 11.10
C TYR A 699 -12.78 16.48 10.99
N LEU A 700 -13.34 17.60 11.44
CA LEU A 700 -12.66 18.88 11.56
C LEU A 700 -12.87 19.43 12.96
N ALA A 701 -11.77 19.58 13.70
CA ALA A 701 -11.78 20.29 14.97
C ALA A 701 -11.73 21.79 14.72
N VAL A 702 -12.52 22.53 15.49
CA VAL A 702 -12.64 23.98 15.43
C VAL A 702 -12.50 24.51 16.85
N GLY A 703 -11.69 25.54 17.03
CA GLY A 703 -11.50 26.27 18.27
C GLY A 703 -11.68 27.76 18.07
N GLY A 704 -12.32 28.43 19.02
CA GLY A 704 -12.58 29.87 18.94
C GLY A 704 -13.07 30.46 20.26
N ASN A 705 -13.67 31.65 20.18
CA ASN A 705 -14.32 32.31 21.32
C ASN A 705 -15.76 32.68 20.99
N THR A 706 -16.59 32.74 22.03
CA THR A 706 -17.98 33.25 22.00
C THR A 706 -18.85 32.63 20.89
N PRO A 707 -19.00 31.30 20.84
CA PRO A 707 -19.76 30.68 19.77
C PRO A 707 -21.28 30.83 20.01
N ASP A 708 -22.07 30.62 18.96
CA ASP A 708 -23.53 30.79 18.99
C ASP A 708 -24.22 29.77 19.92
N ALA A 709 -25.50 30.03 20.24
CA ALA A 709 -26.26 29.16 21.14
C ALA A 709 -26.32 27.70 20.62
N GLY A 710 -25.60 26.80 21.31
CA GLY A 710 -25.49 25.37 20.97
C GLY A 710 -24.04 24.89 20.83
N HIS A 711 -23.13 25.79 20.47
CA HIS A 711 -21.71 25.53 20.27
C HIS A 711 -20.90 25.72 21.57
N GLN A 712 -19.68 25.17 21.62
CA GLN A 712 -18.73 25.44 22.71
C GLN A 712 -17.38 25.88 22.15
N SER A 713 -16.44 26.25 23.03
CA SER A 713 -15.13 26.79 22.63
C SER A 713 -14.30 25.81 21.77
N VAL A 714 -14.63 24.51 21.81
CA VAL A 714 -14.12 23.48 20.89
C VAL A 714 -15.29 22.68 20.33
N ASP A 715 -15.39 22.61 19.02
CA ASP A 715 -16.33 21.76 18.29
C ASP A 715 -15.58 20.80 17.35
N VAL A 716 -16.07 19.57 17.22
CA VAL A 716 -15.61 18.59 16.23
C VAL A 716 -16.78 18.25 15.33
N TYR A 717 -16.66 18.70 14.09
CA TYR A 717 -17.65 18.45 13.03
C TYR A 717 -17.33 17.16 12.30
N ASN A 718 -18.37 16.49 11.84
CA ASN A 718 -18.27 15.34 10.96
C ASN A 718 -18.64 15.76 9.54
N PHE A 719 -18.04 15.11 8.56
CA PHE A 719 -18.30 15.35 7.16
C PHE A 719 -18.98 14.15 6.51
N ASP A 720 -20.05 14.45 5.78
CA ASP A 720 -20.75 13.44 5.00
C ASP A 720 -20.18 13.43 3.59
N TYR A 721 -19.62 12.28 3.25
CA TYR A 721 -19.02 12.00 1.96
C TYR A 721 -19.97 11.12 1.16
N ALA A 722 -20.37 11.55 -0.03
CA ALA A 722 -21.15 10.72 -0.93
C ALA A 722 -20.46 10.52 -2.26
N LYS A 723 -20.78 9.40 -2.88
CA LYS A 723 -20.24 9.02 -4.18
C LYS A 723 -20.55 10.10 -5.23
N ASN A 724 -19.54 10.54 -5.98
CA ASN A 724 -19.76 11.54 -7.03
C ASN A 724 -20.53 10.93 -8.21
N ILE A 725 -21.84 11.14 -8.23
CA ILE A 725 -22.77 10.53 -9.19
C ILE A 725 -23.16 11.47 -10.36
N LEU A 726 -22.39 12.53 -10.61
CA LEU A 726 -22.66 13.48 -11.69
C LEU A 726 -22.59 12.80 -13.07
N PRO A 727 -23.35 13.29 -14.08
CA PRO A 727 -23.31 12.72 -15.42
C PRO A 727 -21.91 12.86 -16.05
N GLN A 728 -21.27 11.73 -16.32
CA GLN A 728 -19.94 11.67 -16.92
C GLN A 728 -20.01 11.57 -18.45
N ALA A 729 -19.15 12.31 -19.14
CA ALA A 729 -18.95 12.16 -20.58
C ALA A 729 -18.28 10.81 -20.92
N ILE A 730 -18.52 10.26 -22.12
CA ILE A 730 -17.91 9.00 -22.56
C ILE A 730 -16.37 9.08 -22.54
N SER A 731 -15.81 10.22 -22.90
CA SER A 731 -14.37 10.50 -22.89
C SER A 731 -13.75 10.35 -21.50
N ASN A 732 -14.56 10.49 -20.46
CA ASN A 732 -14.16 10.52 -19.06
C ASN A 732 -14.54 9.21 -18.35
N SER A 733 -14.94 8.18 -19.11
CA SER A 733 -15.36 6.89 -18.59
C SER A 733 -14.22 5.85 -18.61
N ILE A 734 -14.50 4.59 -18.29
CA ILE A 734 -13.55 3.51 -18.57
C ILE A 734 -13.63 3.20 -20.07
N VAL A 735 -12.51 3.34 -20.77
CA VAL A 735 -12.38 3.12 -22.21
C VAL A 735 -11.39 1.98 -22.46
N LEU A 736 -11.85 0.94 -23.14
CA LEU A 736 -11.11 -0.26 -23.45
C LEU A 736 -10.82 -0.27 -24.96
N GLY A 737 -9.59 0.07 -25.35
CA GLY A 737 -9.17 0.19 -26.74
C GLY A 737 -9.06 1.61 -27.28
N ASN A 738 -8.60 1.70 -28.53
CA ASN A 738 -8.62 2.94 -29.32
C ASN A 738 -8.76 2.65 -30.83
N SER A 739 -10.01 2.55 -31.27
CA SER A 739 -10.37 2.17 -32.64
C SER A 739 -9.82 3.10 -33.72
N THR A 740 -9.63 4.39 -33.40
CA THR A 740 -9.12 5.39 -34.35
C THR A 740 -7.64 5.22 -34.69
N LEU A 741 -6.88 4.52 -33.85
CA LEU A 741 -5.46 4.23 -34.08
C LEU A 741 -5.23 2.84 -34.72
N GLY A 742 -6.29 2.07 -34.95
CA GLY A 742 -6.24 0.74 -35.59
C GLY A 742 -5.92 -0.42 -34.64
N GLN A 743 -5.83 -1.63 -35.20
CA GLN A 743 -5.82 -2.89 -34.45
C GLN A 743 -4.74 -3.04 -33.39
N ASN A 744 -3.59 -2.37 -33.56
CA ASN A 744 -2.48 -2.47 -32.62
C ASN A 744 -2.78 -1.85 -31.25
N TYR A 745 -3.86 -1.06 -31.14
CA TYR A 745 -4.30 -0.41 -29.91
C TYR A 745 -5.54 -1.06 -29.30
N ASP A 746 -6.00 -2.16 -29.89
CA ASP A 746 -7.16 -2.91 -29.41
C ASP A 746 -6.80 -3.68 -28.13
N LEU A 747 -7.68 -3.63 -27.13
CA LEU A 747 -7.51 -4.32 -25.84
C LEU A 747 -8.35 -5.59 -25.82
N SER A 748 -7.78 -6.71 -25.34
CA SER A 748 -8.55 -7.93 -25.12
C SER A 748 -9.12 -8.00 -23.70
N THR A 749 -10.43 -7.81 -23.57
CA THR A 749 -11.14 -7.86 -22.28
C THR A 749 -11.84 -9.20 -22.12
N ASN A 750 -11.49 -9.96 -21.09
CA ASN A 750 -11.96 -11.32 -20.87
C ASN A 750 -12.75 -11.42 -19.56
N ILE A 751 -14.03 -11.75 -19.68
CA ILE A 751 -14.92 -12.04 -18.55
C ILE A 751 -14.96 -13.55 -18.38
N LEU A 752 -14.35 -14.04 -17.30
CA LEU A 752 -14.15 -15.46 -17.08
C LEU A 752 -15.45 -16.19 -16.74
N SER A 753 -15.39 -17.52 -16.80
CA SER A 753 -16.51 -18.40 -16.45
C SER A 753 -17.03 -18.09 -15.05
N GLY A 754 -18.31 -17.75 -14.92
CA GLY A 754 -18.96 -17.44 -13.64
C GLY A 754 -18.70 -16.02 -13.14
N ALA A 755 -17.87 -15.23 -13.84
CA ALA A 755 -17.60 -13.86 -13.44
C ALA A 755 -18.82 -12.95 -13.68
N ARG A 756 -19.08 -12.07 -12.72
CA ARG A 756 -20.13 -11.07 -12.75
C ARG A 756 -19.50 -9.70 -12.56
N VAL A 757 -19.50 -8.90 -13.62
CA VAL A 757 -18.98 -7.54 -13.63
C VAL A 757 -20.10 -6.57 -13.30
N TYR A 758 -20.05 -5.95 -12.13
CA TYR A 758 -21.01 -4.94 -11.68
C TYR A 758 -20.52 -3.58 -12.17
N LEU A 759 -21.17 -3.02 -13.18
CA LEU A 759 -20.83 -1.72 -13.74
C LEU A 759 -21.72 -0.64 -13.11
N ASP A 760 -21.10 0.27 -12.37
CA ASP A 760 -21.70 1.47 -11.80
C ASP A 760 -21.00 2.71 -12.36
N GLY A 761 -21.41 3.11 -13.56
CA GLY A 761 -20.75 4.14 -14.36
C GLY A 761 -20.89 3.91 -15.85
N SER A 762 -20.00 4.51 -16.62
CA SER A 762 -19.92 4.31 -18.07
C SER A 762 -18.72 3.44 -18.45
N LEU A 763 -18.92 2.53 -19.40
CA LEU A 763 -17.88 1.70 -20.01
C LEU A 763 -17.99 1.79 -21.53
N LEU A 764 -16.89 2.09 -22.19
CA LEU A 764 -16.77 2.10 -23.64
C LEU A 764 -15.78 1.02 -24.09
N ALA A 765 -16.25 0.05 -24.88
CA ALA A 765 -15.41 -0.89 -25.61
C ALA A 765 -15.14 -0.32 -27.02
N ASP A 766 -13.96 0.26 -27.21
CA ASP A 766 -13.55 1.04 -28.38
C ASP A 766 -12.45 0.36 -29.19
N ASN A 767 -12.66 -0.90 -29.59
CA ASN A 767 -11.75 -1.56 -30.53
C ASN A 767 -12.20 -1.40 -31.98
N SER A 768 -11.25 -1.56 -32.89
CA SER A 768 -11.44 -1.49 -34.34
C SER A 768 -12.38 -2.58 -34.89
N SER A 769 -12.89 -2.38 -36.11
CA SER A 769 -13.80 -3.33 -36.79
C SER A 769 -13.23 -4.74 -36.93
N SER A 770 -11.91 -4.83 -37.00
CA SER A 770 -11.19 -6.04 -37.36
C SER A 770 -10.52 -6.73 -36.16
N SER A 771 -10.80 -6.25 -34.94
CA SER A 771 -10.46 -6.91 -33.68
C SER A 771 -11.29 -8.19 -33.49
N LEU A 772 -10.66 -9.36 -33.49
CA LEU A 772 -11.36 -10.63 -33.22
C LEU A 772 -11.57 -10.92 -31.74
N ASN A 773 -11.07 -10.12 -30.79
CA ASN A 773 -11.11 -10.42 -29.35
C ASN A 773 -11.21 -9.15 -28.49
N ASN A 774 -12.26 -8.34 -28.67
CA ASN A 774 -12.47 -7.09 -27.92
C ASN A 774 -13.05 -7.36 -26.52
N LEU A 775 -14.27 -7.92 -26.50
CA LEU A 775 -14.98 -8.24 -25.27
C LEU A 775 -15.42 -9.71 -25.32
N ASN A 776 -14.74 -10.53 -24.55
CA ASN A 776 -14.86 -11.98 -24.58
C ASN A 776 -15.58 -12.47 -23.32
N PHE A 777 -16.75 -13.05 -23.49
CA PHE A 777 -17.47 -13.78 -22.45
C PHE A 777 -17.09 -15.26 -22.58
N MET A 778 -16.39 -15.81 -21.59
CA MET A 778 -15.84 -17.17 -21.70
C MET A 778 -16.92 -18.26 -21.81
N ASN A 779 -18.11 -18.03 -21.23
CA ASN A 779 -19.29 -18.88 -21.41
C ASN A 779 -20.57 -18.15 -20.99
N ARG A 780 -21.69 -18.89 -20.94
CA ARG A 780 -23.01 -18.31 -20.62
C ARG A 780 -23.14 -17.73 -19.22
N SER A 781 -22.31 -18.15 -18.27
CA SER A 781 -22.34 -17.66 -16.89
C SER A 781 -21.55 -16.38 -16.66
N ALA A 782 -20.82 -15.89 -17.67
CA ALA A 782 -20.12 -14.61 -17.65
C ALA A 782 -21.08 -13.47 -17.98
N SER A 783 -21.14 -12.43 -17.14
CA SER A 783 -22.05 -11.29 -17.35
C SER A 783 -21.48 -9.93 -16.96
N ILE A 784 -22.00 -8.88 -17.62
CA ILE A 784 -21.91 -7.47 -17.19
C ILE A 784 -23.30 -7.04 -16.71
N ASN A 785 -23.38 -6.56 -15.47
CA ASN A 785 -24.60 -6.16 -14.81
C ASN A 785 -24.60 -4.64 -14.62
N LEU A 786 -25.45 -3.94 -15.38
CA LEU A 786 -25.62 -2.48 -15.26
C LEU A 786 -26.39 -2.19 -13.97
N GLN A 787 -25.74 -1.54 -13.01
CA GLN A 787 -26.25 -1.45 -11.63
C GLN A 787 -27.41 -0.48 -11.43
N ASN A 788 -27.46 0.58 -12.22
CA ASN A 788 -28.48 1.61 -12.08
C ASN A 788 -28.89 2.18 -13.44
N THR A 789 -29.93 3.01 -13.43
CA THR A 789 -30.47 3.66 -14.63
C THR A 789 -29.46 4.53 -15.37
N ARG A 790 -28.36 4.93 -14.72
CA ARG A 790 -27.28 5.76 -15.26
C ARG A 790 -26.09 4.95 -15.76
N SER A 791 -26.05 3.65 -15.47
CA SER A 791 -24.98 2.75 -15.90
C SER A 791 -25.09 2.52 -17.40
N LYS A 792 -24.01 2.79 -18.14
CA LYS A 792 -24.01 2.75 -19.61
C LYS A 792 -22.86 1.89 -20.12
N LEU A 793 -23.16 1.05 -21.09
CA LEU A 793 -22.17 0.30 -21.85
C LEU A 793 -22.33 0.69 -23.32
N LYS A 794 -21.24 1.16 -23.94
CA LYS A 794 -21.16 1.41 -25.38
C LYS A 794 -20.11 0.49 -25.98
N ILE A 795 -20.43 -0.08 -27.15
CA ILE A 795 -19.54 -0.92 -27.94
C ILE A 795 -19.42 -0.26 -29.31
N THR A 796 -18.20 0.08 -29.73
CA THR A 796 -17.96 0.71 -31.05
C THR A 796 -18.09 -0.31 -32.19
N ASN A 797 -17.66 -1.56 -31.97
CA ASN A 797 -17.74 -2.64 -32.96
C ASN A 797 -18.20 -3.96 -32.31
N ASN A 798 -19.26 -4.55 -32.85
CA ASN A 798 -19.85 -5.80 -32.37
C ASN A 798 -19.16 -7.07 -32.92
N GLU A 799 -18.44 -6.98 -34.04
CA GLU A 799 -17.74 -8.13 -34.64
C GLU A 799 -16.63 -8.69 -33.73
N GLY A 800 -16.12 -7.88 -32.80
CA GLY A 800 -15.11 -8.28 -31.83
C GLY A 800 -15.65 -8.85 -30.50
N ILE A 801 -16.95 -9.11 -30.39
CA ILE A 801 -17.55 -9.71 -29.19
C ILE A 801 -17.64 -11.23 -29.33
N ASN A 802 -17.02 -11.96 -28.41
CA ASN A 802 -17.05 -13.42 -28.39
C ASN A 802 -17.83 -14.00 -27.21
N GLY A 803 -18.51 -15.12 -27.44
CA GLY A 803 -19.15 -15.93 -26.40
C GLY A 803 -20.33 -15.27 -25.66
N TRP A 804 -20.78 -14.11 -26.14
CA TRP A 804 -21.94 -13.42 -25.58
C TRP A 804 -23.25 -14.18 -25.86
N ASN A 805 -24.24 -13.97 -24.99
CA ASN A 805 -25.61 -14.41 -25.17
C ASN A 805 -26.57 -13.42 -24.48
N GLN A 806 -27.88 -13.72 -24.49
CA GLN A 806 -28.91 -12.85 -23.89
C GLN A 806 -28.70 -12.56 -22.39
N GLU A 807 -27.98 -13.44 -21.67
CA GLU A 807 -27.68 -13.30 -20.24
C GLU A 807 -26.34 -12.59 -19.96
N SER A 808 -25.57 -12.27 -21.01
CA SER A 808 -24.24 -11.64 -20.87
C SER A 808 -24.31 -10.16 -20.52
N ILE A 809 -25.43 -9.47 -20.79
CA ILE A 809 -25.64 -8.07 -20.41
C ILE A 809 -27.00 -7.94 -19.73
N LEU A 810 -27.00 -7.74 -18.42
CA LEU A 810 -28.21 -7.60 -17.61
C LEU A 810 -28.48 -6.12 -17.31
N ARG A 811 -29.66 -5.62 -17.68
CA ARG A 811 -30.08 -4.22 -17.47
C ARG A 811 -30.94 -4.08 -16.22
N ALA A 812 -30.62 -3.12 -15.35
CA ALA A 812 -31.61 -2.50 -14.48
C ALA A 812 -32.58 -1.66 -15.35
N GLU A 813 -33.88 -1.73 -15.05
CA GLU A 813 -35.01 -1.15 -15.80
C GLU A 813 -34.71 0.25 -16.39
N ASN A 814 -34.39 0.35 -17.69
CA ASN A 814 -34.33 1.63 -18.38
C ASN A 814 -34.64 1.47 -19.89
N PRO A 815 -35.89 1.78 -20.32
CA PRO A 815 -36.30 1.70 -21.71
C PRO A 815 -35.69 2.79 -22.62
N GLY A 816 -34.94 3.76 -22.06
CA GLY A 816 -34.36 4.90 -22.78
C GLY A 816 -32.86 4.82 -23.08
N ASN A 817 -32.20 3.66 -22.94
CA ASN A 817 -30.76 3.56 -23.15
C ASN A 817 -30.39 3.52 -24.65
N SER A 818 -30.28 4.69 -25.27
CA SER A 818 -29.82 4.91 -26.65
C SER A 818 -28.33 4.63 -26.88
N TRP A 819 -27.58 4.18 -25.85
CA TRP A 819 -26.12 4.01 -25.90
C TRP A 819 -25.63 2.60 -26.27
N VAL A 820 -26.55 1.65 -26.51
CA VAL A 820 -26.22 0.43 -27.27
C VAL A 820 -26.46 0.73 -28.75
N THR A 821 -25.54 1.47 -29.36
CA THR A 821 -25.62 1.82 -30.79
C THR A 821 -24.94 0.75 -31.62
N GLY A 822 -25.71 -0.29 -31.97
CA GLY A 822 -25.42 -1.21 -33.05
C GLY A 822 -26.76 -1.64 -33.64
N ASN A 823 -27.06 -1.19 -34.86
CA ASN A 823 -28.34 -1.44 -35.55
C ASN A 823 -28.51 -2.90 -36.01
N THR A 824 -27.83 -3.86 -35.39
CA THR A 824 -28.01 -5.29 -35.63
C THR A 824 -27.96 -6.02 -34.29
N THR A 825 -28.96 -6.88 -34.06
CA THR A 825 -29.16 -7.75 -32.88
C THR A 825 -29.65 -7.10 -31.58
N TYR A 826 -30.84 -6.48 -31.67
CA TYR A 826 -31.79 -6.54 -30.56
C TYR A 826 -32.22 -8.01 -30.33
N GLY A 827 -32.12 -8.50 -29.10
CA GLY A 827 -32.92 -9.63 -28.63
C GLY A 827 -34.38 -9.22 -28.38
N PHE A 828 -35.03 -8.62 -29.39
CA PHE A 828 -36.48 -8.44 -29.46
C PHE A 828 -36.86 -8.51 -30.94
N GLU A 829 -36.93 -9.72 -31.49
CA GLU A 829 -37.74 -9.89 -32.69
C GLU A 829 -39.21 -9.84 -32.28
N GLY A 830 -39.91 -8.83 -32.81
CA GLY A 830 -41.34 -8.91 -33.10
C GLY A 830 -42.31 -8.83 -31.92
N SER A 831 -42.82 -7.63 -31.69
CA SER A 831 -44.15 -7.36 -31.10
C SER A 831 -44.51 -8.09 -29.79
N GLU A 832 -44.18 -7.50 -28.65
CA GLU A 832 -45.03 -7.62 -27.45
C GLU A 832 -44.81 -6.39 -26.56
N ILE A 833 -45.89 -5.63 -26.38
CA ILE A 833 -46.00 -4.47 -25.48
C ILE A 833 -45.69 -4.92 -24.05
N LEU A 834 -45.03 -4.04 -23.27
CA LEU A 834 -44.79 -4.20 -21.83
C LEU A 834 -46.03 -4.75 -21.11
N PRO A 835 -45.85 -5.65 -20.14
CA PRO A 835 -46.60 -5.47 -18.91
C PRO A 835 -45.65 -5.37 -17.71
N SER A 836 -45.95 -4.34 -16.93
CA SER A 836 -45.60 -4.17 -15.53
C SER A 836 -45.80 -5.45 -14.71
N GLY A 837 -44.89 -5.66 -13.75
CA GLY A 837 -45.10 -6.58 -12.64
C GLY A 837 -44.23 -7.84 -12.68
N ASN A 838 -43.08 -7.77 -11.97
CA ASN A 838 -42.36 -8.86 -11.32
C ASN A 838 -42.56 -10.28 -11.89
N ILE A 839 -41.83 -10.61 -12.96
CA ILE A 839 -41.61 -11.99 -13.42
C ILE A 839 -40.16 -12.36 -13.13
N VAL A 840 -39.93 -13.51 -12.50
CA VAL A 840 -38.58 -14.03 -12.23
C VAL A 840 -37.96 -14.52 -13.55
N TYR A 841 -37.04 -13.74 -14.12
CA TYR A 841 -36.20 -14.14 -15.24
C TYR A 841 -34.92 -14.74 -14.66
N ASN A 842 -34.83 -16.08 -14.65
CA ASN A 842 -33.67 -16.87 -14.21
C ASN A 842 -33.37 -16.88 -12.71
N ASN A 843 -33.86 -17.91 -12.01
CA ASN A 843 -33.45 -18.23 -10.65
C ASN A 843 -32.41 -19.35 -10.65
N SER A 844 -31.25 -19.11 -10.04
CA SER A 844 -30.20 -20.12 -9.83
C SER A 844 -30.28 -20.81 -8.46
N ASN A 845 -31.26 -20.47 -7.63
CA ASN A 845 -31.54 -21.09 -6.33
C ASN A 845 -32.77 -22.01 -6.42
N ALA A 846 -32.86 -23.02 -5.53
CA ALA A 846 -34.02 -23.90 -5.45
C ALA A 846 -35.31 -23.10 -5.17
N ILE A 847 -36.36 -23.33 -5.99
CA ILE A 847 -37.66 -22.71 -5.81
C ILE A 847 -38.50 -23.61 -4.89
N ILE A 848 -38.71 -23.15 -3.65
CA ILE A 848 -39.47 -23.88 -2.63
C ILE A 848 -40.98 -23.73 -2.87
N GLN A 849 -41.44 -22.54 -3.27
CA GLN A 849 -42.83 -22.26 -3.63
C GLN A 849 -42.90 -21.01 -4.54
N ASN A 850 -43.59 -21.08 -5.68
CA ASN A 850 -43.77 -19.93 -6.60
C ASN A 850 -45.15 -20.01 -7.26
N THR A 851 -45.89 -18.89 -7.26
CA THR A 851 -47.25 -18.75 -7.79
C THR A 851 -47.34 -18.02 -9.14
N ASN A 852 -46.20 -17.66 -9.75
CA ASN A 852 -46.10 -16.88 -10.99
C ASN A 852 -45.56 -17.71 -12.17
N ASN A 853 -45.87 -17.33 -13.43
CA ASN A 853 -45.40 -18.04 -14.61
C ASN A 853 -43.86 -18.08 -14.70
N ILE A 854 -43.29 -19.26 -15.01
CA ILE A 854 -41.84 -19.46 -15.17
C ILE A 854 -41.53 -19.71 -16.66
N LYS A 855 -40.70 -18.85 -17.26
CA LYS A 855 -40.35 -18.93 -18.70
C LYS A 855 -39.16 -19.88 -18.95
N TYR A 856 -38.12 -19.80 -18.11
CA TYR A 856 -36.92 -20.65 -18.13
C TYR A 856 -36.49 -21.00 -16.71
N ASN A 857 -36.20 -22.28 -16.44
CA ASN A 857 -35.71 -22.74 -15.14
C ASN A 857 -34.63 -23.82 -15.32
N SER A 858 -33.53 -23.67 -14.59
CA SER A 858 -32.34 -24.53 -14.70
C SER A 858 -32.02 -25.31 -13.41
N GLN A 859 -32.94 -25.37 -12.44
CA GLN A 859 -32.79 -26.08 -11.14
C GLN A 859 -34.06 -26.85 -10.72
N THR A 860 -34.00 -27.63 -9.65
CA THR A 860 -35.13 -28.46 -9.16
C THR A 860 -36.29 -27.63 -8.63
N ILE A 861 -37.53 -27.94 -9.05
CA ILE A 861 -38.78 -27.33 -8.55
C ILE A 861 -39.51 -28.34 -7.64
N ILE A 862 -39.79 -27.93 -6.39
CA ILE A 862 -40.44 -28.80 -5.39
C ILE A 862 -41.96 -28.82 -5.60
N THR A 863 -42.61 -27.65 -5.75
CA THR A 863 -44.05 -27.50 -6.01
C THR A 863 -44.36 -26.25 -6.84
N HIS A 864 -45.14 -26.38 -7.93
CA HIS A 864 -45.54 -25.25 -8.80
C HIS A 864 -46.89 -25.46 -9.50
N ASP A 865 -47.73 -24.41 -9.56
CA ASP A 865 -49.14 -24.45 -9.98
C ASP A 865 -49.47 -23.63 -11.27
N LYS A 866 -48.46 -23.07 -11.94
CA LYS A 866 -48.61 -22.28 -13.19
C LYS A 866 -47.81 -22.85 -14.37
N ARG A 867 -47.93 -22.22 -15.55
CA ARG A 867 -47.39 -22.72 -16.83
C ARG A 867 -45.88 -22.56 -16.89
N ILE A 868 -45.18 -23.67 -17.20
CA ILE A 868 -43.74 -23.71 -17.46
C ILE A 868 -43.50 -23.85 -18.97
N ARG A 869 -42.68 -22.99 -19.58
CA ARG A 869 -42.39 -23.06 -21.03
C ARG A 869 -41.13 -23.88 -21.36
N TYR A 870 -40.05 -23.74 -20.60
CA TYR A 870 -38.79 -24.48 -20.77
C TYR A 870 -38.16 -24.81 -19.42
N ASN A 871 -37.75 -26.06 -19.21
CA ASN A 871 -37.19 -26.55 -17.95
C ASN A 871 -36.02 -27.52 -18.18
N SER A 872 -34.94 -27.38 -17.42
CA SER A 872 -33.69 -28.11 -17.62
C SER A 872 -33.31 -29.11 -16.50
N GLN A 873 -34.09 -29.24 -15.41
CA GLN A 873 -33.86 -30.25 -14.34
C GLN A 873 -35.19 -30.82 -13.76
N ALA A 874 -35.14 -31.88 -12.94
CA ALA A 874 -36.31 -32.67 -12.51
C ALA A 874 -37.42 -31.85 -11.82
N ILE A 875 -38.69 -32.16 -12.14
CA ILE A 875 -39.89 -31.63 -11.48
C ILE A 875 -40.44 -32.72 -10.55
N ILE A 876 -40.65 -32.40 -9.27
CA ILE A 876 -41.08 -33.39 -8.27
C ILE A 876 -42.61 -33.60 -8.31
N THR A 877 -43.41 -32.55 -8.54
CA THR A 877 -44.88 -32.64 -8.72
C THR A 877 -45.43 -31.56 -9.67
N HIS A 878 -46.33 -31.91 -10.61
CA HIS A 878 -46.99 -30.96 -11.52
C HIS A 878 -48.37 -31.46 -12.01
N ASN A 879 -49.30 -30.54 -12.27
CA ASN A 879 -50.72 -30.85 -12.56
C ASN A 879 -51.28 -30.20 -13.85
N LYS A 880 -50.44 -29.69 -14.78
CA LYS A 880 -50.86 -29.03 -16.04
C LYS A 880 -49.99 -29.44 -17.25
N LYS A 881 -50.42 -29.03 -18.46
CA LYS A 881 -49.85 -29.36 -19.79
C LYS A 881 -48.38 -28.93 -19.95
N ILE A 882 -47.51 -29.86 -20.33
CA ILE A 882 -46.09 -29.64 -20.71
C ILE A 882 -45.97 -29.77 -22.24
N THR A 883 -45.26 -28.84 -22.91
CA THR A 883 -45.23 -28.78 -24.38
C THR A 883 -43.91 -29.26 -25.01
N ASN A 884 -42.78 -29.14 -24.30
CA ASN A 884 -41.47 -29.70 -24.65
C ASN A 884 -40.74 -30.01 -23.33
N ASN A 885 -40.21 -31.22 -23.14
CA ASN A 885 -39.47 -31.59 -21.94
C ASN A 885 -38.16 -32.31 -22.30
N SER A 886 -37.07 -31.94 -21.64
CA SER A 886 -35.73 -32.44 -21.94
C SER A 886 -35.14 -33.38 -20.86
N ASN A 887 -35.87 -33.72 -19.77
CA ASN A 887 -35.44 -34.80 -18.84
C ASN A 887 -36.55 -35.38 -17.91
N ALA A 888 -36.22 -36.49 -17.22
CA ALA A 888 -37.14 -37.43 -16.52
C ALA A 888 -38.12 -36.85 -15.47
N ILE A 889 -39.34 -37.40 -15.43
CA ILE A 889 -40.36 -37.20 -14.36
C ILE A 889 -40.21 -38.36 -13.36
N VAL A 890 -40.00 -38.06 -12.07
CA VAL A 890 -39.49 -39.06 -11.09
C VAL A 890 -40.57 -39.78 -10.27
N SER A 891 -41.79 -39.28 -10.08
CA SER A 891 -42.87 -40.09 -9.51
C SER A 891 -44.25 -39.45 -9.72
N HIS A 892 -45.31 -40.25 -9.69
CA HIS A 892 -46.68 -39.78 -9.82
C HIS A 892 -47.59 -40.52 -8.82
N ASP A 893 -47.91 -39.86 -7.70
CA ASP A 893 -48.98 -40.31 -6.81
C ASP A 893 -50.32 -39.74 -7.29
N THR A 894 -50.91 -40.39 -8.30
CA THR A 894 -52.37 -40.53 -8.58
C THR A 894 -52.60 -40.88 -10.06
N ARG A 895 -53.17 -42.05 -10.31
CA ARG A 895 -53.53 -42.59 -11.64
C ARG A 895 -54.14 -41.53 -12.60
N ILE A 896 -53.37 -41.08 -13.61
CA ILE A 896 -53.88 -40.23 -14.70
C ILE A 896 -54.53 -41.10 -15.78
N THR A 897 -55.84 -40.99 -15.89
CA THR A 897 -56.63 -41.44 -17.03
C THR A 897 -56.65 -40.36 -18.11
N ASN A 898 -56.13 -40.67 -19.31
CA ASN A 898 -56.18 -39.90 -20.56
C ASN A 898 -55.08 -38.85 -20.82
N ASN A 899 -54.14 -39.21 -21.71
CA ASN A 899 -53.47 -38.25 -22.61
C ASN A 899 -54.10 -38.37 -24.00
N THR A 900 -54.70 -37.28 -24.49
CA THR A 900 -55.51 -37.26 -25.73
C THR A 900 -54.73 -36.90 -27.00
N THR A 901 -53.41 -36.73 -26.98
CA THR A 901 -52.64 -36.36 -28.19
C THR A 901 -51.28 -37.06 -28.32
N ASN A 902 -50.86 -37.28 -29.57
CA ASN A 902 -49.63 -37.96 -29.98
C ASN A 902 -48.35 -37.22 -29.54
N ILE A 903 -47.30 -37.96 -29.19
CA ILE A 903 -45.96 -37.42 -28.93
C ILE A 903 -45.19 -37.37 -30.25
N HIS A 904 -44.70 -36.19 -30.63
CA HIS A 904 -44.06 -35.98 -31.93
C HIS A 904 -42.53 -36.25 -31.92
N ASN A 905 -41.80 -35.87 -30.85
CA ASN A 905 -40.35 -36.11 -30.71
C ASN A 905 -40.01 -36.41 -29.24
N ASN A 906 -39.33 -37.53 -28.96
CA ASN A 906 -38.83 -37.88 -27.63
C ASN A 906 -37.38 -38.38 -27.70
N SER A 907 -36.52 -37.84 -26.83
CA SER A 907 -35.08 -38.11 -26.84
C SER A 907 -34.59 -39.01 -25.69
N GLN A 908 -35.46 -39.54 -24.79
CA GLN A 908 -35.07 -40.42 -23.66
C GLN A 908 -36.11 -41.50 -23.27
N ALA A 909 -35.68 -42.50 -22.47
CA ALA A 909 -36.34 -43.79 -22.20
C ALA A 909 -37.79 -43.71 -21.68
N ILE A 910 -38.64 -44.56 -22.23
CA ILE A 910 -40.08 -44.66 -21.92
C ILE A 910 -40.31 -45.85 -20.98
N ILE A 911 -40.93 -45.60 -19.82
CA ILE A 911 -41.18 -46.61 -18.79
C ILE A 911 -42.47 -47.40 -19.06
N GLN A 912 -43.54 -46.77 -19.58
CA GLN A 912 -44.78 -47.42 -20.02
C GLN A 912 -45.56 -46.51 -20.98
N GLN A 913 -46.19 -47.04 -22.04
CA GLN A 913 -46.92 -46.24 -23.04
C GLN A 913 -47.96 -47.04 -23.84
N ASP A 914 -49.10 -46.42 -24.17
CA ASP A 914 -50.27 -47.10 -24.75
C ASP A 914 -50.70 -46.52 -26.13
N LYS A 915 -49.83 -45.77 -26.83
CA LYS A 915 -50.16 -45.09 -28.13
C LYS A 915 -48.99 -45.09 -29.13
N ARG A 916 -49.23 -44.68 -30.38
CA ARG A 916 -48.24 -44.67 -31.48
C ARG A 916 -47.09 -43.66 -31.26
N ILE A 917 -45.85 -44.09 -31.47
CA ILE A 917 -44.64 -43.23 -31.52
C ILE A 917 -44.16 -43.14 -32.97
N SER A 918 -43.83 -41.92 -33.44
CA SER A 918 -43.30 -41.71 -34.79
C SER A 918 -41.77 -41.78 -34.86
N TRP A 919 -41.04 -41.25 -33.87
CA TRP A 919 -39.57 -41.24 -33.79
C TRP A 919 -39.09 -41.33 -32.33
N ASN A 920 -38.12 -42.22 -32.03
CA ASN A 920 -37.53 -42.38 -30.71
C ASN A 920 -36.00 -42.55 -30.80
N SER A 921 -35.27 -41.83 -29.94
CA SER A 921 -33.79 -41.82 -29.91
C SER A 921 -33.17 -42.71 -28.82
N ASN A 922 -33.93 -43.32 -27.89
CA ASN A 922 -33.37 -44.14 -26.79
C ASN A 922 -34.24 -45.36 -26.35
N ALA A 923 -33.74 -46.24 -25.46
CA ALA A 923 -34.34 -47.56 -25.14
C ALA A 923 -35.78 -47.53 -24.56
N ILE A 924 -36.60 -48.54 -24.91
CA ILE A 924 -37.96 -48.78 -24.36
C ILE A 924 -37.88 -49.92 -23.34
N VAL A 925 -38.38 -49.70 -22.11
CA VAL A 925 -38.20 -50.64 -20.99
C VAL A 925 -39.40 -51.59 -20.79
N ASN A 926 -40.63 -51.18 -21.14
CA ASN A 926 -41.80 -52.08 -21.15
C ASN A 926 -42.87 -51.62 -22.16
N ASN A 927 -43.44 -52.56 -22.92
CA ASN A 927 -44.45 -52.30 -23.96
C ASN A 927 -45.64 -53.25 -23.78
N ASP A 928 -46.71 -52.80 -23.11
CA ASP A 928 -47.98 -53.53 -23.00
C ASP A 928 -49.01 -52.90 -23.94
N VAL A 929 -49.03 -53.35 -25.20
CA VAL A 929 -50.03 -52.93 -26.20
C VAL A 929 -50.92 -54.12 -26.52
N SER A 930 -51.97 -54.32 -25.74
CA SER A 930 -53.03 -55.31 -26.03
C SER A 930 -54.18 -54.75 -26.88
N ALA A 931 -54.03 -53.57 -27.49
CA ALA A 931 -55.01 -53.05 -28.43
C ALA A 931 -54.38 -52.03 -29.37
N LEU A 932 -53.89 -52.48 -30.53
CA LEU A 932 -53.89 -51.84 -31.86
C LEU A 932 -52.78 -52.48 -32.71
N GLN A 933 -53.18 -53.19 -33.76
CA GLN A 933 -52.29 -53.61 -34.85
C GLN A 933 -51.70 -52.37 -35.53
N GLU A 934 -50.40 -52.06 -35.32
CA GLU A 934 -49.50 -51.42 -36.30
C GLU A 934 -48.07 -51.28 -35.72
N GLN A 935 -47.05 -51.59 -36.53
CA GLN A 935 -45.65 -51.79 -36.13
C GLN A 935 -44.82 -50.49 -35.92
N ILE A 936 -43.80 -50.57 -35.05
CA ILE A 936 -42.71 -49.58 -34.90
C ILE A 936 -41.87 -49.56 -36.19
N THR A 937 -41.69 -48.40 -36.82
CA THR A 937 -41.04 -48.30 -38.14
C THR A 937 -39.53 -48.03 -38.13
N ASN A 938 -38.94 -47.45 -37.07
CA ASN A 938 -37.48 -47.28 -36.93
C ASN A 938 -37.06 -47.12 -35.44
N ASN A 939 -36.08 -47.88 -34.95
CA ASN A 939 -35.49 -47.75 -33.61
C ASN A 939 -33.96 -47.92 -33.66
N SER A 940 -33.22 -47.10 -32.90
CA SER A 940 -31.75 -46.98 -33.01
C SER A 940 -30.95 -47.75 -31.93
N GLN A 941 -31.60 -48.34 -30.90
CA GLN A 941 -30.97 -49.18 -29.85
C GLN A 941 -31.96 -50.22 -29.24
N ALA A 942 -31.43 -51.23 -28.51
CA ALA A 942 -32.08 -52.51 -28.12
C ALA A 942 -33.44 -52.44 -27.36
N ILE A 943 -34.29 -53.45 -27.60
CA ILE A 943 -35.57 -53.73 -26.90
C ILE A 943 -35.32 -54.76 -25.80
N VAL A 944 -35.63 -54.45 -24.53
CA VAL A 944 -35.22 -55.28 -23.38
C VAL A 944 -36.23 -56.36 -22.98
N LYS A 945 -37.50 -56.30 -23.39
CA LYS A 945 -38.47 -57.41 -23.24
C LYS A 945 -39.70 -57.28 -24.15
N ASN A 946 -40.11 -58.37 -24.81
CA ASN A 946 -41.32 -58.46 -25.64
C ASN A 946 -42.20 -59.60 -25.11
N ASN A 947 -43.34 -59.30 -24.49
CA ASN A 947 -44.29 -60.30 -23.99
C ASN A 947 -45.42 -60.50 -25.02
N ASN A 948 -45.13 -61.14 -26.14
CA ASN A 948 -46.17 -61.73 -26.99
C ASN A 948 -46.26 -63.22 -26.65
N GLN A 949 -47.25 -63.62 -25.84
CA GLN A 949 -47.79 -64.98 -25.88
C GLN A 949 -49.30 -64.90 -26.15
N HIS A 950 -49.64 -65.30 -27.38
CA HIS A 950 -50.95 -65.51 -28.01
C HIS A 950 -51.91 -64.32 -28.13
#